data_AF-A0A3D4RLM3-F1
#
_entry.id   AF-A0A3D4RLM3-F1
#
_cell.length_a   1.000
_cell.length_b   1.000
_cell.length_c   1.000
_cell.angle_alpha   90.00
_cell.angle_beta   90.00
_cell.angle_gamma   90.00
#
_symmetry.space_group_name_H-M   'P 1'
#
loop_
_entity.id
_entity.type
_entity.pdbx_description
1 polymer ?
#
loop_
_entity_poly.entity_id
_entity_poly.type
_entity_poly.pdbx_seq_one_letter_code
_entity_poly.pdbx_strand_id
1 'polypeptide(L)'
;MAATSFAAVEYVLPEGAVTNDYGWTSKKDMYEALNADWNAYSGATKTWVAYESQLKNSNGGIPTSITSAEGAKLLEFFADETQKAKWGWLPAYMDSVAKKQYKKGDAAQGPRTLPSSGALQMRFGLGNFFGEDNNASTGWQDAVDMSNGEALLAAYQPVWKHAYANPTEIAEGEFTLNAPYKEGESFRGWFDNEAGTGTPVTKITPESTGKLYACFGEYINTVAEVLALADGTETKVKGTVTYMAGNNFWIQDATGAILCYGKDNGLALNEEVTLSGKFVANFNGSPELNNATVISHVAGTAITPAEVTLAQLVGDVTTYLNKLVSVKGVQIVSYEGDFKTPYVSDGINKIALYKYTGVTEDKYPVGTNISFKAVISVFNTTLQFRGEEVWIETAAAALKDTYNYPARGENGEYTLENKWIYSMKKGNFTENRPCATIKAVRGMAVKDGKMYFIDSDHKALQVVDGATGQKLDMITITGEHLFQIEETDEKGVTTWKNGVTLLYNDVKLDNAGNILIGACLTSSQTFFIYKVDEKTGAATEVIKERLWDNTEEEFNLIKYRFDAFGVYGDVNSHAVIMAQDNNSMAAFKWVIDNGVAAKAQLVRIHLDADNDNSYLIVKDKDGNKTIQAGPGAATQIFPVDDNFFYIDGWSSYPTLFNIADYNGMLVASLADDFKNCPTGLKVANNEGDTCTLNQGHNGLVEFQVGDEYFLVMAATNTTGTPHSAFALYKFKDASKSFADMTPMWFFPNEGMGETSNEYRTAVPSVEVKDNVATIYLYTGENGYAAYTFTGKKATAVSNITDAKAENVEKIMENGQVYILKNGVRYNVLGVQVEK
;
A
#
# COMPACT_ATOMS: atom_id res chain seq x y z
N MET A 1 46.08 5.33 30.19
CA MET A 1 45.47 4.23 29.43
C MET A 1 46.57 3.62 28.59
N ALA A 2 46.78 2.30 28.66
CA ALA A 2 47.72 1.63 27.78
C ALA A 2 47.22 1.78 26.34
N ALA A 3 48.04 2.33 25.45
CA ALA A 3 47.74 2.33 24.03
C ALA A 3 47.72 0.87 23.56
N THR A 4 46.54 0.31 23.34
CA THR A 4 46.38 -0.94 22.59
C THR A 4 46.86 -0.68 21.18
N SER A 5 48.10 -1.06 20.87
CA SER A 5 48.61 -1.05 19.50
C SER A 5 47.87 -2.15 18.73
N PHE A 6 47.04 -1.76 17.76
CA PHE A 6 46.40 -2.71 16.86
C PHE A 6 47.44 -3.32 15.92
N ALA A 7 47.18 -4.52 15.41
CA ALA A 7 48.05 -5.14 14.43
C ALA A 7 47.96 -4.37 13.09
N ALA A 8 49.11 -4.12 12.46
CA ALA A 8 49.22 -3.26 11.29
C ALA A 8 49.42 -4.07 9.99
N VAL A 9 48.62 -3.74 8.97
CA VAL A 9 48.73 -4.27 7.61
C VAL A 9 49.34 -3.21 6.69
N GLU A 10 50.31 -3.62 5.87
CA GLU A 10 50.92 -2.80 4.83
C GLU A 10 50.39 -3.22 3.45
N TYR A 11 49.89 -2.27 2.66
CA TYR A 11 49.40 -2.52 1.30
C TYR A 11 50.48 -2.19 0.27
N VAL A 12 50.87 -3.18 -0.52
CA VAL A 12 51.88 -3.05 -1.58
C VAL A 12 51.19 -2.96 -2.93
N LEU A 13 51.34 -1.81 -3.59
CA LEU A 13 50.83 -1.58 -4.94
C LEU A 13 51.94 -1.76 -5.98
N PRO A 14 51.67 -2.42 -7.12
CA PRO A 14 52.62 -2.48 -8.23
C PRO A 14 52.76 -1.10 -8.89
N GLU A 15 53.84 -0.90 -9.64
CA GLU A 15 54.09 0.35 -10.37
C GLU A 15 52.91 0.73 -11.27
N GLY A 16 52.48 2.00 -11.19
CA GLY A 16 51.33 2.53 -11.91
C GLY A 16 49.96 2.23 -11.30
N ALA A 17 49.88 1.40 -10.24
CA ALA A 17 48.65 1.23 -9.47
C ALA A 17 48.50 2.34 -8.42
N VAL A 18 47.26 2.73 -8.21
CA VAL A 18 46.82 3.78 -7.29
C VAL A 18 45.65 3.25 -6.48
N THR A 19 45.40 3.83 -5.31
CA THR A 19 44.30 3.38 -4.43
C THR A 19 42.93 3.79 -4.96
N ASN A 20 42.89 4.70 -5.94
CA ASN A 20 41.72 5.17 -6.66
C ASN A 20 42.10 5.62 -8.07
N ASP A 21 41.15 5.57 -8.99
CA ASP A 21 41.21 5.99 -10.40
C ASP A 21 41.59 7.46 -10.65
N TYR A 22 41.57 8.32 -9.63
CA TYR A 22 42.01 9.72 -9.74
C TYR A 22 43.43 9.98 -9.21
N GLY A 23 44.14 8.92 -8.79
CA GLY A 23 45.54 9.01 -8.35
C GLY A 23 45.75 9.73 -7.03
N TRP A 24 44.70 9.92 -6.23
CA TRP A 24 44.81 10.61 -4.95
C TRP A 24 45.54 9.74 -3.92
N THR A 25 46.58 10.28 -3.30
CA THR A 25 47.37 9.61 -2.27
C THR A 25 47.03 10.08 -0.86
N SER A 26 46.22 11.15 -0.74
CA SER A 26 45.85 11.79 0.53
C SER A 26 44.51 12.53 0.46
N LYS A 27 43.90 12.83 1.62
CA LYS A 27 42.75 13.74 1.71
C LYS A 27 43.09 15.15 1.17
N LYS A 28 44.35 15.54 1.21
CA LYS A 28 44.85 16.80 0.63
C LYS A 28 44.72 16.78 -0.89
N ASP A 29 45.17 15.71 -1.54
CA ASP A 29 45.09 15.55 -3.00
C ASP A 29 43.63 15.61 -3.47
N MET A 30 42.73 14.95 -2.72
CA MET A 30 41.28 15.00 -2.97
C MET A 30 40.72 16.42 -2.83
N TYR A 31 41.10 17.13 -1.77
CA TYR A 31 40.66 18.50 -1.51
C TYR A 31 41.14 19.46 -2.63
N GLU A 32 42.39 19.32 -3.07
CA GLU A 32 42.96 20.11 -4.15
C GLU A 32 42.32 19.78 -5.51
N ALA A 33 42.02 18.51 -5.77
CA ALA A 33 41.31 18.09 -6.98
C ALA A 33 39.87 18.60 -7.02
N LEU A 34 39.13 18.52 -5.90
CA LEU A 34 37.76 19.03 -5.81
C LEU A 34 37.72 20.55 -6.01
N ASN A 35 38.69 21.28 -5.44
CA ASN A 35 38.86 22.71 -5.65
C ASN A 35 39.11 23.04 -7.14
N ALA A 36 39.98 22.28 -7.82
CA ALA A 36 40.28 22.49 -9.22
C ALA A 36 39.05 22.27 -10.12
N ASP A 37 38.34 21.16 -9.93
CA ASP A 37 37.15 20.81 -10.71
C ASP A 37 36.00 21.80 -10.45
N TRP A 38 35.81 22.21 -9.20
CA TRP A 38 34.85 23.25 -8.84
C TRP A 38 35.16 24.58 -9.54
N ASN A 39 36.41 25.02 -9.55
CA ASN A 39 36.80 26.27 -10.21
C ASN A 39 36.61 26.20 -11.73
N ALA A 40 36.94 25.05 -12.33
CA ALA A 40 36.68 24.81 -13.75
C ALA A 40 35.19 24.87 -14.09
N TYR A 41 34.34 24.23 -13.27
CA TYR A 41 32.88 24.21 -13.47
C TYR A 41 32.22 25.56 -13.21
N SER A 42 32.56 26.21 -12.09
CA SER A 42 31.92 27.45 -11.65
C SER A 42 32.37 28.69 -12.43
N GLY A 43 33.42 28.58 -13.25
CA GLY A 43 34.05 29.70 -13.96
C GLY A 43 34.73 30.71 -13.02
N ALA A 44 34.97 30.32 -11.76
CA ALA A 44 35.59 31.17 -10.75
C ALA A 44 37.10 30.93 -10.65
N THR A 45 37.89 32.00 -10.49
CA THR A 45 39.33 31.95 -10.19
C THR A 45 39.61 32.12 -8.70
N LYS A 46 38.88 31.37 -7.85
CA LYS A 46 39.03 31.47 -6.38
C LYS A 46 39.86 30.32 -5.83
N THR A 47 40.96 30.63 -5.15
CA THR A 47 41.70 29.63 -4.37
C THR A 47 40.90 29.30 -3.10
N TRP A 48 40.50 28.04 -2.92
CA TRP A 48 40.06 27.54 -1.60
C TRP A 48 41.18 27.76 -0.56
N VAL A 49 40.85 27.80 0.73
CA VAL A 49 41.90 27.84 1.76
C VAL A 49 42.83 26.64 1.61
N ALA A 50 44.12 26.84 1.87
CA ALA A 50 45.08 25.75 1.89
C ALA A 50 44.60 24.64 2.82
N TYR A 51 44.79 23.38 2.41
CA TYR A 51 44.34 22.22 3.15
C TYR A 51 44.82 22.22 4.60
N GLU A 52 46.05 22.65 4.87
CA GLU A 52 46.63 22.73 6.22
C GLU A 52 45.89 23.73 7.13
N SER A 53 45.24 24.74 6.54
CA SER A 53 44.38 25.69 7.27
C SER A 53 42.95 25.15 7.45
N GLN A 54 42.54 24.17 6.64
CA GLN A 54 41.28 23.45 6.80
C GLN A 54 41.29 22.54 8.03
N LEU A 55 42.43 21.91 8.32
CA LEU A 55 42.57 20.97 9.43
C LEU A 55 42.22 21.59 10.80
N LYS A 56 42.55 22.87 11.00
CA LYS A 56 42.52 23.57 12.30
C LYS A 56 41.33 24.52 12.51
N ASN A 57 40.32 24.49 11.64
CA ASN A 57 39.28 25.52 11.65
C ASN A 57 38.10 25.16 12.56
N SER A 58 37.95 25.92 13.65
CA SER A 58 36.90 25.73 14.66
C SER A 58 35.56 26.44 14.35
N ASN A 59 35.46 27.21 13.26
CA ASN A 59 34.35 28.13 12.98
C ASN A 59 33.52 27.84 11.70
N GLY A 60 33.33 26.57 11.34
CA GLY A 60 32.17 26.08 10.58
C GLY A 60 31.88 26.67 9.17
N GLY A 61 31.97 25.81 8.15
CA GLY A 61 31.35 26.02 6.83
C GLY A 61 32.30 26.51 5.75
N ILE A 62 33.22 25.66 5.31
CA ILE A 62 34.40 26.02 4.52
C ILE A 62 34.65 24.90 3.49
N PRO A 63 34.98 25.21 2.22
CA PRO A 63 35.96 26.22 1.81
C PRO A 63 35.47 27.64 2.04
N THR A 64 36.21 28.45 2.80
CA THR A 64 35.85 29.80 3.35
C THR A 64 35.51 30.80 2.26
N SER A 65 35.81 30.45 1.01
CA SER A 65 35.61 31.26 -0.19
C SER A 65 34.26 31.00 -0.90
N ILE A 66 33.47 30.01 -0.47
CA ILE A 66 32.14 29.68 -1.00
C ILE A 66 31.06 30.29 -0.09
N THR A 67 30.28 31.22 -0.62
CA THR A 67 29.15 31.89 0.02
C THR A 67 27.88 31.04 0.03
N SER A 68 26.84 31.45 0.76
CA SER A 68 25.56 30.74 0.80
C SER A 68 24.85 30.69 -0.57
N ALA A 69 25.04 31.71 -1.41
CA ALA A 69 24.54 31.73 -2.78
C ALA A 69 25.31 30.77 -3.70
N GLU A 70 26.60 30.57 -3.46
CA GLU A 70 27.45 29.62 -4.21
C GLU A 70 27.25 28.17 -3.75
N GLY A 71 26.72 27.94 -2.54
CA GLY A 71 26.33 26.59 -2.09
C GLY A 71 25.22 25.97 -2.95
N ALA A 72 24.35 26.76 -3.57
CA ALA A 72 23.38 26.25 -4.54
C ALA A 72 24.07 25.76 -5.83
N LYS A 73 25.06 26.51 -6.31
CA LYS A 73 25.91 26.08 -7.44
C LYS A 73 26.74 24.83 -7.13
N LEU A 74 27.09 24.61 -5.87
CA LEU A 74 27.77 23.39 -5.44
C LEU A 74 26.87 22.16 -5.59
N LEU A 75 25.56 22.31 -5.35
CA LEU A 75 24.59 21.26 -5.64
C LEU A 75 24.44 21.02 -7.14
N GLU A 76 24.44 22.09 -7.94
CA GLU A 76 24.47 21.98 -9.41
C GLU A 76 25.74 21.26 -9.88
N PHE A 77 26.91 21.58 -9.32
CA PHE A 77 28.17 20.88 -9.60
C PHE A 77 28.06 19.39 -9.31
N PHE A 78 27.51 18.99 -8.17
CA PHE A 78 27.33 17.56 -7.87
C PHE A 78 26.22 16.90 -8.69
N ALA A 79 25.33 17.68 -9.32
CA ALA A 79 24.25 17.19 -10.18
C ALA A 79 24.67 17.09 -11.66
N ASP A 80 25.66 17.87 -12.10
CA ASP A 80 26.23 17.83 -13.45
C ASP A 80 26.75 16.43 -13.80
N GLU A 81 26.42 15.89 -14.97
CA GLU A 81 26.73 14.50 -15.32
C GLU A 81 28.23 14.18 -15.28
N THR A 82 29.08 15.13 -15.68
CA THR A 82 30.54 14.94 -15.72
C THR A 82 31.13 14.96 -14.32
N GLN A 83 30.72 15.93 -13.51
CA GLN A 83 31.21 16.09 -12.15
C GLN A 83 30.62 15.04 -11.20
N LYS A 84 29.37 14.67 -11.41
CA LYS A 84 28.68 13.61 -10.67
C LYS A 84 29.36 12.25 -10.85
N ALA A 85 29.91 11.97 -12.03
CA ALA A 85 30.69 10.75 -12.26
C ALA A 85 31.90 10.64 -11.32
N LYS A 86 32.55 11.77 -11.00
CA LYS A 86 33.75 11.84 -10.16
C LYS A 86 33.46 12.09 -8.68
N TRP A 87 32.48 12.93 -8.38
CA TRP A 87 32.24 13.47 -7.05
C TRP A 87 30.87 13.14 -6.46
N GLY A 88 29.96 12.54 -7.23
CA GLY A 88 28.58 12.27 -6.79
C GLY A 88 28.48 11.33 -5.58
N TRP A 89 29.52 10.54 -5.34
CA TRP A 89 29.64 9.69 -4.16
C TRP A 89 29.77 10.51 -2.86
N LEU A 90 30.43 11.67 -2.88
CA LEU A 90 30.74 12.44 -1.68
C LEU A 90 29.46 12.99 -1.01
N PRO A 91 28.52 13.63 -1.73
CA PRO A 91 27.19 13.96 -1.21
C PRO A 91 26.40 12.77 -0.69
N ALA A 92 26.39 11.66 -1.42
CA ALA A 92 25.64 10.45 -1.05
C ALA A 92 26.18 9.82 0.24
N TYR A 93 27.50 9.83 0.40
CA TYR A 93 28.18 9.38 1.60
C TYR A 93 27.79 10.23 2.80
N MET A 94 27.91 11.56 2.68
CA MET A 94 27.54 12.46 3.77
C MET A 94 26.07 12.24 4.19
N ASP A 95 25.14 12.11 3.24
CA ASP A 95 23.72 11.83 3.51
C ASP A 95 23.49 10.48 4.21
N SER A 96 24.22 9.44 3.81
CA SER A 96 24.16 8.16 4.50
C SER A 96 24.63 8.25 5.96
N VAL A 97 25.66 9.06 6.26
CA VAL A 97 26.13 9.27 7.64
C VAL A 97 25.10 10.03 8.45
N ALA A 98 24.52 11.10 7.88
CA ALA A 98 23.45 11.87 8.52
C ALA A 98 22.28 11.01 8.97
N LYS A 99 21.80 10.12 8.08
CA LYS A 99 20.69 9.20 8.34
C LYS A 99 20.97 8.20 9.47
N LYS A 100 22.21 7.73 9.61
CA LYS A 100 22.60 6.75 10.65
C LYS A 100 22.82 7.35 12.03
N GLN A 101 23.19 8.63 12.08
CA GLN A 101 23.33 9.36 13.35
C GLN A 101 21.98 9.74 13.96
N TYR A 102 20.89 9.55 13.22
CA TYR A 102 19.54 9.77 13.70
C TYR A 102 19.01 8.56 14.49
N LYS A 103 18.85 8.69 15.81
CA LYS A 103 18.06 7.74 16.62
C LYS A 103 16.60 8.21 16.68
N LYS A 104 15.66 7.29 16.44
CA LYS A 104 14.22 7.52 16.55
C LYS A 104 13.85 7.87 18.00
N GLY A 105 13.57 9.16 18.29
CA GLY A 105 13.17 9.61 19.63
C GLY A 105 13.26 11.12 19.93
N ASP A 106 14.05 11.90 19.20
CA ASP A 106 14.18 13.35 19.45
C ASP A 106 13.12 14.16 18.67
N ALA A 107 11.98 14.42 19.32
CA ALA A 107 10.80 15.06 18.74
C ALA A 107 10.90 16.58 18.52
N ALA A 108 12.07 17.20 18.68
CA ALA A 108 12.20 18.67 18.61
C ALA A 108 12.80 19.21 17.30
N GLN A 109 13.42 18.39 16.45
CA GLN A 109 14.27 18.90 15.35
C GLN A 109 14.11 18.22 13.98
N GLY A 110 13.18 17.27 13.82
CA GLY A 110 12.92 16.63 12.52
C GLY A 110 14.06 15.70 12.02
N PRO A 111 13.87 15.01 10.88
CA PRO A 111 14.83 14.06 10.35
C PRO A 111 16.12 14.76 9.88
N ARG A 112 17.29 14.29 10.35
CA ARG A 112 18.60 14.68 9.80
C ARG A 112 18.83 14.00 8.45
N THR A 113 18.13 14.43 7.41
CA THR A 113 18.50 14.14 6.02
C THR A 113 19.39 15.26 5.54
N LEU A 114 20.58 14.96 5.02
CA LEU A 114 21.29 15.95 4.20
C LEU A 114 20.54 15.98 2.88
N PRO A 115 19.84 17.06 2.53
CA PRO A 115 19.32 17.09 1.20
C PRO A 115 20.46 17.52 0.29
N SER A 116 20.60 16.78 -0.80
CA SER A 116 21.06 17.25 -2.10
C SER A 116 20.35 18.53 -2.61
N SER A 117 19.65 19.28 -1.75
CA SER A 117 18.96 20.56 -2.01
C SER A 117 19.34 21.70 -1.04
N GLY A 118 20.22 21.47 -0.05
CA GLY A 118 20.60 22.47 0.97
C GLY A 118 22.01 23.07 0.80
N ALA A 119 22.10 24.29 0.27
CA ALA A 119 23.35 25.00 -0.01
C ALA A 119 24.28 25.20 1.21
N LEU A 120 23.70 25.39 2.39
CA LEU A 120 24.45 25.60 3.64
C LEU A 120 24.99 24.27 4.17
N GLN A 121 24.15 23.25 4.27
CA GLN A 121 24.49 21.95 4.85
C GLN A 121 25.60 21.26 4.06
N MET A 122 25.58 21.36 2.73
CA MET A 122 26.65 20.85 1.88
C MET A 122 28.01 21.49 2.19
N ARG A 123 28.07 22.81 2.43
CA ARG A 123 29.31 23.52 2.81
C ARG A 123 29.86 23.05 4.15
N PHE A 124 29.01 22.82 5.14
CA PHE A 124 29.44 22.33 6.46
C PHE A 124 29.86 20.86 6.40
N GLY A 125 29.15 20.02 5.65
CA GLY A 125 29.50 18.61 5.46
C GLY A 125 30.88 18.42 4.82
N LEU A 126 31.19 19.18 3.75
CA LEU A 126 32.52 19.16 3.13
C LEU A 126 33.61 19.63 4.09
N GLY A 127 33.34 20.69 4.86
CA GLY A 127 34.28 21.18 5.86
C GLY A 127 34.64 20.13 6.91
N ASN A 128 33.63 19.40 7.41
CA ASN A 128 33.82 18.32 8.37
C ASN A 128 34.52 17.09 7.76
N PHE A 129 34.28 16.80 6.47
CA PHE A 129 34.93 15.68 5.79
C PHE A 129 36.45 15.88 5.64
N PHE A 130 36.87 17.11 5.30
CA PHE A 130 38.27 17.44 5.04
C PHE A 130 39.05 17.98 6.26
N GLY A 131 38.37 18.38 7.34
CA GLY A 131 39.00 18.87 8.58
C GLY A 131 39.43 17.79 9.58
N GLU A 132 40.20 18.19 10.61
CA GLU A 132 40.62 17.35 11.74
C GLU A 132 39.85 17.70 13.04
N ASP A 133 39.53 19.00 13.25
CA ASP A 133 38.75 19.46 14.41
C ASP A 133 37.23 19.32 14.17
N ASN A 134 36.70 18.17 14.61
CA ASN A 134 35.29 17.78 14.54
C ASN A 134 34.37 18.62 15.43
N ASN A 135 34.09 19.87 15.04
CA ASN A 135 33.28 20.75 15.88
C ASN A 135 31.77 20.53 15.71
N ALA A 136 31.29 19.35 16.12
CA ALA A 136 29.87 19.09 16.39
C ALA A 136 29.36 19.86 17.64
N SER A 137 30.21 20.68 18.30
CA SER A 137 29.96 21.19 19.65
C SER A 137 29.65 22.68 19.78
N THR A 138 29.72 23.50 18.72
CA THR A 138 29.48 24.96 18.81
C THR A 138 28.02 25.41 18.65
N GLY A 139 27.06 24.49 18.70
CA GLY A 139 25.63 24.83 18.82
C GLY A 139 24.91 25.21 17.52
N TRP A 140 25.55 25.03 16.36
CA TRP A 140 24.86 25.06 15.06
C TRP A 140 24.36 23.66 14.72
N GLN A 141 23.05 23.54 14.50
CA GLN A 141 22.28 22.29 14.69
C GLN A 141 22.30 21.33 13.49
N ASP A 142 23.08 21.63 12.43
CA ASP A 142 22.91 21.03 11.09
C ASP A 142 24.15 20.31 10.52
N ALA A 143 25.24 20.14 11.28
CA ALA A 143 26.47 19.50 10.80
C ALA A 143 26.54 18.00 11.20
N VAL A 144 26.85 17.13 10.24
CA VAL A 144 27.04 15.68 10.44
C VAL A 144 28.38 15.42 11.12
N ASP A 145 28.39 14.53 12.12
CA ASP A 145 29.62 14.13 12.80
C ASP A 145 30.37 13.09 11.95
N MET A 146 31.53 13.45 11.42
CA MET A 146 32.28 12.55 10.54
C MET A 146 33.28 11.66 11.32
N SER A 147 33.21 11.64 12.66
CA SER A 147 34.18 10.98 13.56
C SER A 147 33.72 9.66 14.18
N ASN A 148 32.43 9.32 14.10
CA ASN A 148 31.86 8.19 14.84
C ASN A 148 32.01 6.85 14.08
N GLY A 149 33.11 6.14 14.32
CA GLY A 149 33.59 4.96 13.58
C GLY A 149 32.62 3.77 13.41
N GLU A 150 31.68 3.53 14.32
CA GLU A 150 30.77 2.39 14.24
C GLU A 150 29.62 2.58 13.22
N ALA A 151 29.11 3.81 13.06
CA ALA A 151 28.08 4.11 12.05
C ALA A 151 28.66 4.14 10.62
N LEU A 152 29.99 4.27 10.54
CA LEU A 152 30.74 4.50 9.33
C LEU A 152 31.01 3.19 8.58
N LEU A 153 31.40 2.09 9.22
CA LEU A 153 31.82 0.86 8.53
C LEU A 153 30.79 0.33 7.50
N ALA A 154 29.50 0.27 7.85
CA ALA A 154 28.43 -0.21 6.96
C ALA A 154 27.87 0.86 6.00
N ALA A 155 28.19 2.15 6.17
CA ALA A 155 27.84 3.24 5.22
C ALA A 155 29.01 3.54 4.27
N TYR A 156 30.23 3.18 4.69
CA TYR A 156 31.48 3.34 3.98
C TYR A 156 31.58 2.41 2.78
N GLN A 157 31.23 1.12 2.92
CA GLN A 157 31.53 0.12 1.88
C GLN A 157 30.92 0.37 0.49
N PRO A 158 29.71 0.91 0.32
CA PRO A 158 29.13 1.10 -1.02
C PRO A 158 29.61 2.36 -1.76
N VAL A 159 30.15 3.36 -1.05
CA VAL A 159 30.31 4.74 -1.57
C VAL A 159 31.79 5.12 -1.81
N TRP A 160 32.73 4.20 -1.53
CA TRP A 160 34.16 4.48 -1.43
C TRP A 160 35.00 4.20 -2.67
N LYS A 161 34.37 4.04 -3.86
CA LYS A 161 35.07 3.69 -5.12
C LYS A 161 36.27 4.58 -5.47
N HIS A 162 36.33 5.80 -4.92
CA HIS A 162 37.35 6.80 -5.25
C HIS A 162 38.13 7.34 -4.04
N ALA A 163 37.80 6.95 -2.80
CA ALA A 163 38.22 7.69 -1.61
C ALA A 163 39.08 6.85 -0.65
N TYR A 164 40.39 6.97 -0.80
CA TYR A 164 41.44 6.52 0.13
C TYR A 164 41.62 4.99 0.31
N ALA A 165 42.85 4.62 0.68
CA ALA A 165 43.37 3.26 0.78
C ALA A 165 42.67 2.40 1.85
N ASN A 166 42.76 1.08 1.72
CA ASN A 166 42.36 0.14 2.78
C ASN A 166 43.00 0.51 4.14
N PRO A 167 42.30 0.31 5.27
CA PRO A 167 42.79 0.70 6.58
C PRO A 167 44.03 -0.13 6.96
N THR A 168 45.05 0.53 7.51
CA THR A 168 46.27 -0.13 8.00
C THR A 168 46.09 -0.74 9.38
N GLU A 169 45.06 -0.34 10.14
CA GLU A 169 44.73 -0.83 11.48
C GLU A 169 43.20 -0.94 11.65
N ILE A 170 42.73 -1.94 12.41
CA ILE A 170 41.30 -2.14 12.73
C ILE A 170 41.13 -2.32 14.23
N ALA A 171 40.21 -1.55 14.80
CA ALA A 171 39.96 -1.57 16.25
C ALA A 171 39.14 -2.79 16.69
N GLU A 172 38.04 -3.10 15.99
CA GLU A 172 37.14 -4.24 16.25
C GLU A 172 36.44 -4.70 14.95
N GLY A 173 36.01 -5.97 14.88
CA GLY A 173 35.23 -6.52 13.77
C GLY A 173 36.04 -7.02 12.57
N GLU A 174 35.38 -7.20 11.41
CA GLU A 174 36.03 -7.54 10.13
C GLU A 174 35.86 -6.38 9.14
N PHE A 175 36.88 -6.11 8.33
CA PHE A 175 36.83 -5.13 7.24
C PHE A 175 37.04 -5.82 5.89
N THR A 176 36.11 -5.64 4.94
CA THR A 176 36.26 -6.11 3.56
C THR A 176 37.18 -5.19 2.77
N LEU A 177 38.23 -5.74 2.17
CA LEU A 177 39.23 -4.99 1.42
C LEU A 177 38.67 -4.41 0.11
N ASN A 178 38.93 -3.13 -0.15
CA ASN A 178 38.66 -2.43 -1.40
C ASN A 178 39.68 -2.79 -2.47
N ALA A 179 39.24 -2.78 -3.73
CA ALA A 179 40.10 -2.95 -4.90
C ALA A 179 40.86 -1.64 -5.20
N PRO A 180 42.20 -1.68 -5.33
CA PRO A 180 42.97 -0.60 -5.93
C PRO A 180 42.74 -0.54 -7.44
N TYR A 181 43.13 0.56 -8.06
CA TYR A 181 43.01 0.81 -9.49
C TYR A 181 44.38 0.78 -10.17
N LYS A 182 44.41 0.29 -11.42
CA LYS A 182 45.56 0.45 -12.31
C LYS A 182 45.04 0.59 -13.74
N GLU A 183 45.45 1.66 -14.40
CA GLU A 183 45.03 1.95 -15.77
C GLU A 183 45.35 0.77 -16.70
N GLY A 184 44.36 0.32 -17.47
CA GLY A 184 44.51 -0.76 -18.45
C GLY A 184 44.64 -2.18 -17.89
N GLU A 185 44.44 -2.38 -16.58
CA GLU A 185 44.47 -3.71 -15.95
C GLU A 185 43.29 -3.91 -14.97
N SER A 186 42.82 -5.15 -14.81
CA SER A 186 41.81 -5.48 -13.81
C SER A 186 42.43 -6.01 -12.53
N PHE A 187 41.91 -5.56 -11.39
CA PHE A 187 42.32 -6.04 -10.09
C PHE A 187 41.91 -7.51 -9.87
N ARG A 188 42.88 -8.37 -9.56
CA ARG A 188 42.70 -9.80 -9.37
C ARG A 188 42.51 -10.20 -7.90
N GLY A 189 42.82 -9.31 -6.96
CA GLY A 189 42.71 -9.56 -5.53
C GLY A 189 43.93 -9.11 -4.73
N TRP A 190 43.77 -9.09 -3.40
CA TRP A 190 44.87 -8.91 -2.47
C TRP A 190 45.46 -10.27 -2.11
N PHE A 191 46.78 -10.38 -2.05
CA PHE A 191 47.48 -11.61 -1.72
C PHE A 191 48.49 -11.38 -0.61
N ASP A 192 48.73 -12.38 0.22
CA ASP A 192 49.79 -12.36 1.25
C ASP A 192 51.20 -12.59 0.69
N ASN A 193 51.33 -12.69 -0.63
CA ASN A 193 52.55 -12.93 -1.36
C ASN A 193 52.64 -12.09 -2.63
N GLU A 194 53.86 -11.67 -2.96
CA GLU A 194 54.15 -10.84 -4.14
C GLU A 194 53.83 -11.54 -5.48
N ALA A 195 53.83 -12.88 -5.49
CA ALA A 195 53.55 -13.66 -6.69
C ALA A 195 52.06 -13.67 -7.08
N GLY A 196 51.15 -13.20 -6.22
CA GLY A 196 49.72 -13.17 -6.50
C GLY A 196 49.09 -14.55 -6.65
N THR A 197 49.60 -15.53 -5.89
CA THR A 197 49.16 -16.93 -5.98
C THR A 197 48.37 -17.34 -4.74
N GLY A 198 47.48 -18.33 -4.88
CA GLY A 198 46.63 -18.82 -3.78
C GLY A 198 45.24 -18.17 -3.75
N THR A 199 44.59 -18.20 -2.58
CA THR A 199 43.26 -17.62 -2.38
C THR A 199 43.39 -16.13 -2.05
N PRO A 200 42.68 -15.24 -2.76
CA PRO A 200 42.69 -13.81 -2.44
C PRO A 200 42.22 -13.54 -1.00
N VAL A 201 42.92 -12.64 -0.32
CA VAL A 201 42.50 -12.07 0.95
C VAL A 201 41.40 -11.06 0.66
N THR A 202 40.20 -11.31 1.18
CA THR A 202 39.02 -10.45 0.99
C THR A 202 38.68 -9.63 2.22
N LYS A 203 39.22 -10.00 3.39
CA LYS A 203 38.95 -9.36 4.67
C LYS A 203 40.17 -9.30 5.57
N ILE A 204 40.21 -8.31 6.46
CA ILE A 204 41.18 -8.20 7.56
C ILE A 204 40.44 -7.97 8.91
N THR A 205 41.10 -8.30 10.01
CA THR A 205 40.59 -8.25 11.39
C THR A 205 41.59 -7.51 12.30
N PRO A 206 41.28 -7.21 13.57
CA PRO A 206 42.23 -6.64 14.52
C PRO A 206 43.52 -7.45 14.72
N GLU A 207 43.56 -8.73 14.31
CA GLU A 207 44.72 -9.61 14.39
C GLU A 207 45.53 -9.67 13.08
N SER A 208 45.04 -9.08 11.99
CA SER A 208 45.70 -9.14 10.69
C SER A 208 46.99 -8.32 10.69
N THR A 209 48.12 -8.96 10.34
CA THR A 209 49.43 -8.33 10.25
C THR A 209 50.11 -8.67 8.92
N GLY A 210 51.11 -7.88 8.53
CA GLY A 210 51.99 -8.19 7.39
C GLY A 210 51.65 -7.42 6.12
N LYS A 211 52.14 -7.90 4.97
CA LYS A 211 52.01 -7.23 3.68
C LYS A 211 50.91 -7.89 2.84
N LEU A 212 50.03 -7.07 2.28
CA LEU A 212 49.08 -7.48 1.25
C LEU A 212 49.44 -6.83 -0.08
N TYR A 213 49.66 -7.66 -1.09
CA TYR A 213 50.08 -7.28 -2.43
C TYR A 213 48.86 -7.18 -3.34
N ALA A 214 48.68 -6.04 -3.98
CA ALA A 214 47.66 -5.86 -5.00
C ALA A 214 48.13 -6.51 -6.30
N CYS A 215 47.39 -7.51 -6.78
CA CYS A 215 47.71 -8.14 -8.05
C CYS A 215 46.72 -7.70 -9.12
N PHE A 216 47.26 -7.33 -10.27
CA PHE A 216 46.51 -6.91 -11.44
C PHE A 216 46.78 -7.88 -12.58
N GLY A 217 45.89 -7.92 -13.55
CA GLY A 217 46.07 -8.68 -14.78
C GLY A 217 45.32 -8.05 -15.94
N GLU A 218 45.11 -8.83 -16.99
CA GLU A 218 44.37 -8.38 -18.17
C GLU A 218 43.06 -7.70 -17.80
N TYR A 219 42.79 -6.55 -18.42
CA TYR A 219 41.57 -5.79 -18.20
C TYR A 219 40.33 -6.55 -18.69
N ILE A 220 39.32 -6.61 -17.83
CA ILE A 220 38.03 -7.24 -18.02
C ILE A 220 36.96 -6.15 -17.90
N ASN A 221 36.13 -6.01 -18.92
CA ASN A 221 35.09 -4.98 -18.96
C ASN A 221 33.98 -5.30 -17.94
N THR A 222 33.40 -4.25 -17.38
CA THR A 222 32.11 -4.28 -16.70
C THR A 222 31.00 -4.54 -17.71
N VAL A 223 29.82 -4.94 -17.23
CA VAL A 223 28.68 -5.17 -18.12
C VAL A 223 28.28 -3.90 -18.87
N ALA A 224 28.27 -2.73 -18.21
CA ALA A 224 27.94 -1.46 -18.87
C ALA A 224 28.94 -1.09 -19.97
N GLU A 225 30.23 -1.32 -19.75
CA GLU A 225 31.25 -1.08 -20.78
C GLU A 225 31.05 -2.00 -21.99
N VAL A 226 30.72 -3.28 -21.76
CA VAL A 226 30.37 -4.21 -22.85
C VAL A 226 29.15 -3.74 -23.63
N LEU A 227 28.10 -3.29 -22.93
CA LEU A 227 26.88 -2.78 -23.57
C LEU A 227 27.12 -1.52 -24.42
N ALA A 228 28.22 -0.80 -24.18
CA ALA A 228 28.63 0.37 -24.94
C ALA A 228 29.56 0.06 -26.13
N LEU A 229 30.00 -1.20 -26.29
CA LEU A 229 30.88 -1.59 -27.39
C LEU A 229 30.17 -1.56 -28.75
N ALA A 230 30.95 -1.43 -29.82
CA ALA A 230 30.43 -1.59 -31.18
C ALA A 230 29.99 -3.05 -31.41
N ASP A 231 28.93 -3.23 -32.21
CA ASP A 231 28.43 -4.55 -32.58
C ASP A 231 29.52 -5.42 -33.22
N GLY A 232 29.64 -6.65 -32.72
CA GLY A 232 30.63 -7.61 -33.16
C GLY A 232 32.02 -7.47 -32.54
N THR A 233 32.20 -6.67 -31.49
CA THR A 233 33.49 -6.54 -30.79
C THR A 233 33.78 -7.77 -29.93
N GLU A 234 34.96 -8.38 -30.09
CA GLU A 234 35.46 -9.41 -29.17
C GLU A 234 35.83 -8.76 -27.84
N THR A 235 35.35 -9.32 -26.73
CA THR A 235 35.52 -8.73 -25.41
C THR A 235 35.58 -9.79 -24.31
N LYS A 236 35.98 -9.34 -23.13
CA LYS A 236 35.90 -10.09 -21.88
C LYS A 236 35.03 -9.35 -20.89
N VAL A 237 34.22 -10.08 -20.15
CA VAL A 237 33.28 -9.52 -19.17
C VAL A 237 33.29 -10.35 -17.89
N LYS A 238 33.02 -9.68 -16.77
CA LYS A 238 32.86 -10.30 -15.46
C LYS A 238 31.47 -10.01 -14.90
N GLY A 239 30.85 -11.00 -14.26
CA GLY A 239 29.56 -10.81 -13.57
C GLY A 239 29.15 -12.03 -12.75
N THR A 240 28.06 -11.89 -12.00
CA THR A 240 27.47 -12.99 -11.21
C THR A 240 26.36 -13.66 -12.01
N VAL A 241 26.36 -14.99 -12.07
CA VAL A 241 25.33 -15.78 -12.77
C VAL A 241 23.98 -15.65 -12.05
N THR A 242 22.97 -15.08 -12.71
CA THR A 242 21.63 -14.83 -12.14
C THR A 242 20.55 -15.80 -12.64
N TYR A 243 20.74 -16.41 -13.81
CA TYR A 243 19.84 -17.44 -14.33
C TYR A 243 20.52 -18.22 -15.46
N MET A 244 20.09 -19.47 -15.69
CA MET A 244 20.62 -20.34 -16.74
C MET A 244 19.48 -21.13 -17.39
N ALA A 245 19.47 -21.25 -18.71
CA ALA A 245 18.49 -22.01 -19.48
C ALA A 245 19.07 -22.52 -20.81
N GLY A 246 19.45 -23.80 -20.85
CA GLY A 246 20.09 -24.39 -22.02
C GLY A 246 21.45 -23.74 -22.29
N ASN A 247 21.68 -23.26 -23.51
CA ASN A 247 22.92 -22.55 -23.87
C ASN A 247 22.90 -21.05 -23.49
N ASN A 248 21.83 -20.59 -22.84
CA ASN A 248 21.70 -19.19 -22.42
C ASN A 248 21.95 -19.10 -20.92
N PHE A 249 22.72 -18.11 -20.50
CA PHE A 249 22.87 -17.75 -19.10
C PHE A 249 22.97 -16.24 -18.96
N TRP A 250 22.55 -15.72 -17.82
CA TRP A 250 22.52 -14.29 -17.54
C TRP A 250 23.55 -13.98 -16.48
N ILE A 251 24.33 -12.92 -16.70
CA ILE A 251 25.24 -12.39 -15.70
C ILE A 251 24.86 -10.95 -15.35
N GLN A 252 25.12 -10.58 -14.10
CA GLN A 252 24.86 -9.24 -13.60
C GLN A 252 26.01 -8.77 -12.71
N ASP A 253 26.38 -7.49 -12.85
CA ASP A 253 27.28 -6.79 -11.95
C ASP A 253 26.60 -5.52 -11.40
N ALA A 254 27.36 -4.66 -10.72
CA ALA A 254 26.85 -3.40 -10.17
C ALA A 254 26.47 -2.35 -11.24
N THR A 255 26.87 -2.56 -12.50
CA THR A 255 26.71 -1.62 -13.61
C THR A 255 25.60 -2.03 -14.59
N GLY A 256 25.30 -3.33 -14.71
CA GLY A 256 24.27 -3.82 -15.61
C GLY A 256 24.11 -5.34 -15.62
N ALA A 257 23.28 -5.83 -16.54
CA ALA A 257 23.11 -7.26 -16.78
C ALA A 257 23.10 -7.55 -18.29
N ILE A 258 23.57 -8.74 -18.67
CA ILE A 258 23.67 -9.15 -20.07
C ILE A 258 23.36 -10.64 -20.23
N LEU A 259 22.72 -10.99 -21.35
CA LEU A 259 22.53 -12.37 -21.79
C LEU A 259 23.84 -12.89 -22.39
N CYS A 260 24.23 -14.11 -22.07
CA CYS A 260 25.36 -14.81 -22.65
C CYS A 260 24.88 -16.08 -23.36
N TYR A 261 25.32 -16.28 -24.61
CA TYR A 261 25.04 -17.49 -25.38
C TYR A 261 26.33 -18.30 -25.54
N GLY A 262 26.37 -19.50 -24.96
CA GLY A 262 27.55 -20.36 -24.96
C GLY A 262 27.36 -21.67 -24.21
N LYS A 263 28.44 -22.44 -24.05
CA LYS A 263 28.43 -23.60 -23.16
C LYS A 263 28.74 -23.13 -21.73
N ASP A 264 27.88 -23.51 -20.80
CA ASP A 264 27.99 -23.18 -19.37
C ASP A 264 29.22 -23.80 -18.70
N ASN A 265 29.76 -24.92 -19.20
CA ASN A 265 30.96 -25.59 -18.70
C ASN A 265 30.97 -25.82 -17.17
N GLY A 266 29.81 -26.08 -16.56
CA GLY A 266 29.70 -26.37 -15.12
C GLY A 266 29.51 -25.15 -14.22
N LEU A 267 29.09 -24.01 -14.77
CA LEU A 267 28.64 -22.86 -13.97
C LEU A 267 27.45 -23.21 -13.07
N ALA A 268 27.43 -22.61 -11.88
CA ALA A 268 26.30 -22.64 -10.95
C ALA A 268 25.71 -21.25 -10.72
N LEU A 269 24.45 -21.23 -10.24
CA LEU A 269 23.78 -20.00 -9.86
C LEU A 269 24.55 -19.28 -8.75
N ASN A 270 24.63 -17.94 -8.84
CA ASN A 270 25.36 -17.06 -7.92
C ASN A 270 26.90 -17.18 -7.98
N GLU A 271 27.47 -17.94 -8.90
CA GLU A 271 28.91 -17.89 -9.14
C GLU A 271 29.32 -16.60 -9.83
N GLU A 272 30.49 -16.09 -9.46
CA GLU A 272 31.14 -15.00 -10.18
C GLU A 272 31.95 -15.60 -11.32
N VAL A 273 31.72 -15.14 -12.55
CA VAL A 273 32.30 -15.70 -13.77
C VAL A 273 32.99 -14.61 -14.59
N THR A 274 34.11 -14.99 -15.20
CA THR A 274 34.78 -14.24 -16.27
C THR A 274 34.60 -14.98 -17.59
N LEU A 275 34.09 -14.28 -18.59
CA LEU A 275 33.78 -14.82 -19.91
C LEU A 275 34.57 -14.07 -20.98
N SER A 276 34.88 -14.76 -22.09
CA SER A 276 35.19 -14.12 -23.38
C SER A 276 34.08 -14.38 -24.38
N GLY A 277 33.83 -13.46 -25.29
CA GLY A 277 32.95 -13.68 -26.42
C GLY A 277 32.81 -12.44 -27.29
N LYS A 278 31.89 -12.51 -28.25
CA LYS A 278 31.62 -11.44 -29.19
C LYS A 278 30.35 -10.70 -28.80
N PHE A 279 30.46 -9.40 -28.52
CA PHE A 279 29.30 -8.58 -28.20
C PHE A 279 28.39 -8.43 -29.42
N VAL A 280 27.08 -8.58 -29.20
CA VAL A 280 26.02 -8.33 -30.17
C VAL A 280 25.04 -7.34 -29.54
N ALA A 281 24.93 -6.15 -30.11
CA ALA A 281 24.16 -5.05 -29.54
C ALA A 281 22.66 -5.35 -29.48
N ASN A 282 22.16 -6.12 -30.45
CA ASN A 282 20.77 -6.56 -30.49
C ASN A 282 20.65 -7.91 -31.19
N PHE A 283 20.39 -8.95 -30.41
CA PHE A 283 20.01 -10.27 -30.90
C PHE A 283 18.58 -10.59 -30.47
N ASN A 284 17.64 -10.55 -31.43
CA ASN A 284 16.21 -10.77 -31.20
C ASN A 284 15.60 -9.87 -30.09
N GLY A 285 16.10 -8.65 -29.91
CA GLY A 285 15.57 -7.70 -28.93
C GLY A 285 16.35 -7.62 -27.60
N SER A 286 17.44 -8.39 -27.44
CA SER A 286 18.30 -8.30 -26.25
C SER A 286 19.78 -8.16 -26.63
N PRO A 287 20.59 -7.35 -25.92
CA PRO A 287 22.03 -7.39 -26.06
C PRO A 287 22.59 -8.72 -25.55
N GLU A 288 23.56 -9.28 -26.26
CA GLU A 288 24.08 -10.63 -26.02
C GLU A 288 25.62 -10.66 -26.10
N LEU A 289 26.26 -11.46 -25.24
CA LEU A 289 27.61 -11.95 -25.45
C LEU A 289 27.55 -13.31 -26.17
N ASN A 290 27.77 -13.31 -27.48
CA ASN A 290 27.66 -14.49 -28.33
C ASN A 290 28.97 -15.32 -28.29
N ASN A 291 28.84 -16.64 -28.43
CA ASN A 291 29.91 -17.62 -28.28
C ASN A 291 30.69 -17.46 -26.96
N ALA A 292 29.96 -17.15 -25.88
CA ALA A 292 30.53 -16.97 -24.55
C ALA A 292 31.29 -18.23 -24.12
N THR A 293 32.55 -18.04 -23.74
CA THR A 293 33.44 -19.08 -23.24
C THR A 293 33.89 -18.73 -21.83
N VAL A 294 33.70 -19.65 -20.89
CA VAL A 294 34.12 -19.51 -19.50
C VAL A 294 35.63 -19.54 -19.40
N ILE A 295 36.23 -18.44 -18.90
CA ILE A 295 37.66 -18.33 -18.62
C ILE A 295 37.94 -18.81 -17.19
N SER A 296 37.14 -18.34 -16.24
CA SER A 296 37.26 -18.67 -14.82
C SER A 296 35.92 -18.43 -14.12
N HIS A 297 35.66 -19.18 -13.05
CA HIS A 297 34.51 -18.95 -12.17
C HIS A 297 34.89 -19.33 -10.73
N VAL A 298 34.26 -18.66 -9.77
CA VAL A 298 34.42 -18.89 -8.33
C VAL A 298 33.08 -18.70 -7.62
N ALA A 299 32.99 -19.16 -6.37
CA ALA A 299 31.81 -18.88 -5.54
C ALA A 299 31.60 -17.36 -5.40
N GLY A 300 30.40 -16.89 -5.74
CA GLY A 300 30.01 -15.50 -5.65
C GLY A 300 28.99 -15.25 -4.54
N THR A 301 28.53 -14.00 -4.45
CA THR A 301 27.44 -13.62 -3.55
C THR A 301 26.14 -13.54 -4.34
N ALA A 302 25.05 -14.04 -3.78
CA ALA A 302 23.74 -13.95 -4.42
C ALA A 302 23.35 -12.49 -4.66
N ILE A 303 22.89 -12.19 -5.87
CA ILE A 303 22.35 -10.88 -6.21
C ILE A 303 20.97 -10.74 -5.57
N THR A 304 20.76 -9.68 -4.79
CA THR A 304 19.43 -9.30 -4.31
C THR A 304 18.61 -8.81 -5.50
N PRO A 305 17.47 -9.45 -5.85
CA PRO A 305 16.63 -9.01 -6.95
C PRO A 305 16.08 -7.60 -6.73
N ALA A 306 15.98 -6.81 -7.79
CA ALA A 306 15.26 -5.54 -7.73
C ALA A 306 13.75 -5.79 -7.70
N GLU A 307 13.04 -5.23 -6.73
CA GLU A 307 11.58 -5.31 -6.68
C GLU A 307 10.95 -4.37 -7.72
N VAL A 308 10.08 -4.90 -8.59
CA VAL A 308 9.48 -4.16 -9.71
C VAL A 308 8.01 -4.56 -9.91
N THR A 309 7.16 -3.60 -10.29
CA THR A 309 5.78 -3.86 -10.72
C THR A 309 5.71 -4.10 -12.24
N LEU A 310 4.65 -4.75 -12.74
CA LEU A 310 4.50 -4.92 -14.19
C LEU A 310 4.39 -3.56 -14.90
N ALA A 311 3.70 -2.58 -14.31
CA ALA A 311 3.61 -1.23 -14.86
C ALA A 311 4.97 -0.53 -14.98
N GLN A 312 5.84 -0.63 -13.96
CA GLN A 312 7.21 -0.09 -14.02
C GLN A 312 8.03 -0.76 -15.12
N LEU A 313 7.89 -2.09 -15.25
CA LEU A 313 8.61 -2.86 -16.25
C LEU A 313 8.16 -2.52 -17.68
N VAL A 314 6.85 -2.40 -17.93
CA VAL A 314 6.29 -2.01 -19.23
C VAL A 314 6.65 -0.56 -19.58
N GLY A 315 6.68 0.33 -18.59
CA GLY A 315 7.05 1.74 -18.78
C GLY A 315 8.53 1.96 -19.11
N ASP A 316 9.43 1.09 -18.65
CA ASP A 316 10.87 1.22 -18.86
C ASP A 316 11.58 -0.15 -18.92
N VAL A 317 11.38 -0.88 -20.01
CA VAL A 317 11.99 -2.20 -20.22
C VAL A 317 13.52 -2.13 -20.22
N THR A 318 14.10 -1.08 -20.78
CA THR A 318 15.55 -0.93 -20.97
C THR A 318 16.30 -0.94 -19.63
N THR A 319 15.75 -0.28 -18.60
CA THR A 319 16.36 -0.24 -17.27
C THR A 319 16.47 -1.61 -16.61
N TYR A 320 15.54 -2.53 -16.91
CA TYR A 320 15.46 -3.85 -16.26
C TYR A 320 15.89 -5.01 -17.14
N LEU A 321 16.14 -4.78 -18.44
CA LEU A 321 16.49 -5.83 -19.39
C LEU A 321 17.67 -6.66 -18.89
N ASN A 322 17.52 -7.99 -18.95
CA ASN A 322 18.46 -9.00 -18.46
C ASN A 322 18.72 -9.02 -16.94
N LYS A 323 18.21 -8.06 -16.16
CA LYS A 323 18.41 -8.01 -14.70
C LYS A 323 17.52 -9.02 -13.98
N LEU A 324 18.01 -9.49 -12.83
CA LEU A 324 17.23 -10.27 -11.87
C LEU A 324 16.28 -9.35 -11.09
N VAL A 325 14.99 -9.66 -11.14
CA VAL A 325 13.92 -8.90 -10.48
C VAL A 325 13.04 -9.79 -9.61
N SER A 326 12.27 -9.16 -8.73
CA SER A 326 11.19 -9.74 -7.94
C SER A 326 9.88 -9.03 -8.26
N VAL A 327 8.83 -9.78 -8.55
CA VAL A 327 7.47 -9.29 -8.85
C VAL A 327 6.52 -9.89 -7.82
N LYS A 328 5.62 -9.08 -7.25
CA LYS A 328 4.70 -9.51 -6.19
C LYS A 328 3.24 -9.37 -6.58
N GLY A 329 2.42 -10.31 -6.11
CA GLY A 329 0.96 -10.18 -6.07
C GLY A 329 0.25 -10.12 -7.42
N VAL A 330 0.82 -10.72 -8.46
CA VAL A 330 0.22 -10.80 -9.81
C VAL A 330 -0.53 -12.10 -10.00
N GLN A 331 -1.52 -12.14 -10.89
CA GLN A 331 -2.39 -13.30 -11.09
C GLN A 331 -2.05 -14.04 -12.37
N ILE A 332 -2.06 -15.38 -12.36
CA ILE A 332 -2.05 -16.18 -13.59
C ILE A 332 -3.40 -16.04 -14.30
N VAL A 333 -3.41 -15.50 -15.52
CA VAL A 333 -4.64 -15.17 -16.25
C VAL A 333 -4.90 -16.07 -17.46
N SER A 334 -3.88 -16.72 -18.01
CA SER A 334 -4.04 -17.64 -19.14
C SER A 334 -2.84 -18.57 -19.33
N TYR A 335 -3.07 -19.65 -20.06
CA TYR A 335 -2.04 -20.55 -20.60
C TYR A 335 -2.15 -20.57 -22.13
N GLU A 336 -1.14 -20.08 -22.84
CA GLU A 336 -1.24 -19.85 -24.29
C GLU A 336 -0.11 -20.49 -25.10
N GLY A 337 -0.39 -20.70 -26.39
CA GLY A 337 0.52 -21.28 -27.36
C GLY A 337 0.77 -22.78 -27.17
N ASP A 338 1.56 -23.37 -28.06
CA ASP A 338 1.82 -24.82 -28.10
C ASP A 338 2.54 -25.34 -26.85
N PHE A 339 3.25 -24.46 -26.13
CA PHE A 339 3.95 -24.80 -24.88
C PHE A 339 3.09 -24.61 -23.64
N LYS A 340 1.82 -24.18 -23.77
CA LYS A 340 0.97 -23.76 -22.65
C LYS A 340 1.73 -22.82 -21.71
N THR A 341 2.23 -21.72 -22.25
CA THR A 341 3.02 -20.76 -21.47
C THR A 341 2.09 -19.99 -20.53
N PRO A 342 2.38 -19.93 -19.21
CA PRO A 342 1.58 -19.14 -18.29
C PRO A 342 1.77 -17.64 -18.55
N TYR A 343 0.69 -16.88 -18.46
CA TYR A 343 0.69 -15.42 -18.46
C TYR A 343 0.25 -14.89 -17.12
N VAL A 344 0.97 -13.89 -16.62
CA VAL A 344 0.64 -13.16 -15.40
C VAL A 344 0.12 -11.77 -15.71
N SER A 345 -0.76 -11.25 -14.86
CA SER A 345 -1.31 -9.90 -14.96
C SER A 345 -1.44 -9.21 -13.60
N ASP A 346 -1.30 -7.89 -13.61
CA ASP A 346 -1.66 -6.99 -12.50
C ASP A 346 -3.08 -6.41 -12.68
N GLY A 347 -3.87 -6.95 -13.62
CA GLY A 347 -5.19 -6.46 -14.03
C GLY A 347 -5.16 -5.43 -15.18
N ILE A 348 -3.98 -4.93 -15.55
CA ILE A 348 -3.80 -3.97 -16.66
C ILE A 348 -2.77 -4.49 -17.65
N ASN A 349 -1.57 -4.81 -17.17
CA ASN A 349 -0.44 -5.34 -17.91
C ASN A 349 -0.46 -6.86 -17.90
N LYS A 350 -0.04 -7.49 -18.99
CA LYS A 350 0.00 -8.95 -19.13
C LYS A 350 1.32 -9.40 -19.76
N ILE A 351 2.06 -10.28 -19.09
CA ILE A 351 3.41 -10.72 -19.50
C ILE A 351 3.55 -12.24 -19.31
N ALA A 352 4.30 -12.90 -20.20
CA ALA A 352 4.52 -14.34 -20.15
C ALA A 352 5.61 -14.76 -19.14
N LEU A 353 5.36 -15.85 -18.41
CA LEU A 353 6.36 -16.63 -17.68
C LEU A 353 7.00 -17.66 -18.62
N TYR A 354 7.87 -17.20 -19.51
CA TYR A 354 8.33 -18.00 -20.63
C TYR A 354 9.28 -19.13 -20.19
N LYS A 355 8.92 -20.36 -20.55
CA LYS A 355 9.66 -21.61 -20.24
C LYS A 355 9.85 -21.89 -18.74
N TYR A 356 8.95 -21.42 -17.88
CA TYR A 356 8.89 -21.88 -16.50
C TYR A 356 8.42 -23.35 -16.46
N THR A 357 9.35 -24.30 -16.42
CA THR A 357 9.02 -25.72 -16.29
C THR A 357 8.44 -26.00 -14.90
N GLY A 358 7.29 -26.67 -14.83
CA GLY A 358 6.60 -26.99 -13.57
C GLY A 358 5.36 -26.12 -13.30
N VAL A 359 5.32 -24.92 -13.87
CA VAL A 359 4.18 -24.00 -13.76
C VAL A 359 3.11 -24.40 -14.76
N THR A 360 2.26 -25.33 -14.35
CA THR A 360 1.20 -25.94 -15.17
C THR A 360 -0.16 -25.53 -14.68
N GLU A 361 -1.16 -25.52 -15.58
CA GLU A 361 -2.54 -25.16 -15.25
C GLU A 361 -3.15 -26.02 -14.14
N ASP A 362 -2.76 -27.30 -14.03
CA ASP A 362 -3.21 -28.19 -12.96
C ASP A 362 -2.64 -27.81 -11.59
N LYS A 363 -1.41 -27.29 -11.54
CA LYS A 363 -0.72 -26.92 -10.29
C LYS A 363 -0.95 -25.46 -9.91
N TYR A 364 -1.07 -24.58 -10.89
CA TYR A 364 -1.35 -23.15 -10.73
C TYR A 364 -2.49 -22.75 -11.68
N PRO A 365 -3.75 -23.06 -11.33
CA PRO A 365 -4.91 -22.71 -12.16
C PRO A 365 -4.99 -21.22 -12.48
N VAL A 366 -5.67 -20.88 -13.57
CA VAL A 366 -6.06 -19.49 -13.85
C VAL A 366 -6.78 -18.91 -12.63
N GLY A 367 -6.41 -17.70 -12.22
CA GLY A 367 -6.85 -17.06 -10.98
C GLY A 367 -5.84 -17.14 -9.83
N THR A 368 -4.81 -17.98 -9.94
CA THR A 368 -3.78 -18.11 -8.89
C THR A 368 -2.94 -16.85 -8.78
N ASN A 369 -2.96 -16.21 -7.60
CA ASN A 369 -2.05 -15.11 -7.29
C ASN A 369 -0.67 -15.66 -6.94
N ILE A 370 0.37 -15.06 -7.48
CA ILE A 370 1.76 -15.44 -7.26
C ILE A 370 2.66 -14.21 -7.07
N SER A 371 3.75 -14.43 -6.34
CA SER A 371 4.95 -13.61 -6.35
C SER A 371 6.10 -14.46 -6.88
N PHE A 372 7.05 -13.86 -7.59
CA PHE A 372 8.16 -14.64 -8.15
C PHE A 372 9.42 -13.82 -8.41
N LYS A 373 10.56 -14.52 -8.55
CA LYS A 373 11.79 -13.97 -9.12
C LYS A 373 11.93 -14.35 -10.59
N ALA A 374 12.55 -13.49 -11.37
CA ALA A 374 12.79 -13.71 -12.79
C ALA A 374 13.94 -12.85 -13.31
N VAL A 375 14.60 -13.28 -14.40
CA VAL A 375 15.34 -12.35 -15.26
C VAL A 375 14.44 -11.82 -16.38
N ILE A 376 14.58 -10.54 -16.68
CA ILE A 376 13.83 -9.88 -17.76
C ILE A 376 14.43 -10.24 -19.11
N SER A 377 13.60 -10.62 -20.09
CA SER A 377 14.05 -10.91 -21.44
C SER A 377 13.10 -10.28 -22.46
N VAL A 378 13.64 -9.95 -23.63
CA VAL A 378 12.87 -9.64 -24.84
C VAL A 378 13.26 -10.63 -25.93
N PHE A 379 12.27 -11.17 -26.63
CA PHE A 379 12.48 -11.99 -27.84
C PHE A 379 11.55 -11.53 -28.95
N ASN A 380 12.11 -11.13 -30.09
CA ASN A 380 11.37 -10.56 -31.24
C ASN A 380 10.32 -9.54 -30.77
N THR A 381 10.78 -8.51 -30.07
CA THR A 381 9.97 -7.42 -29.46
C THR A 381 9.00 -7.83 -28.35
N THR A 382 8.93 -9.10 -27.97
CA THR A 382 8.03 -9.58 -26.92
C THR A 382 8.75 -9.61 -25.57
N LEU A 383 8.28 -8.81 -24.61
CA LEU A 383 8.71 -8.85 -23.21
C LEU A 383 8.24 -10.15 -22.55
N GLN A 384 9.14 -10.79 -21.80
CA GLN A 384 8.88 -12.03 -21.10
C GLN A 384 9.76 -12.19 -19.87
N PHE A 385 9.27 -12.94 -18.89
CA PHE A 385 10.04 -13.39 -17.74
C PHE A 385 10.71 -14.73 -18.01
N ARG A 386 11.88 -14.95 -17.41
CA ARG A 386 12.61 -16.22 -17.43
C ARG A 386 13.01 -16.59 -16.00
N GLY A 387 12.82 -17.83 -15.61
CA GLY A 387 13.11 -18.31 -14.27
C GLY A 387 12.58 -19.72 -14.04
N GLU A 388 12.52 -20.13 -12.78
CA GLU A 388 12.17 -21.49 -12.37
C GLU A 388 10.94 -21.52 -11.46
N GLU A 389 10.23 -22.65 -11.44
CA GLU A 389 9.09 -22.87 -10.54
C GLU A 389 9.43 -22.67 -9.06
N VAL A 390 10.64 -23.05 -8.63
CA VAL A 390 11.09 -22.89 -7.23
C VAL A 390 11.16 -21.42 -6.79
N TRP A 391 11.13 -20.48 -7.75
CA TRP A 391 11.07 -19.05 -7.46
C TRP A 391 9.65 -18.51 -7.37
N ILE A 392 8.62 -19.33 -7.55
CA ILE A 392 7.22 -18.94 -7.43
C ILE A 392 6.72 -19.19 -6.00
N GLU A 393 6.16 -18.15 -5.42
CA GLU A 393 5.43 -18.15 -4.16
C GLU A 393 3.95 -17.91 -4.48
N THR A 394 3.07 -18.87 -4.20
CA THR A 394 1.62 -18.65 -4.34
C THR A 394 1.11 -17.82 -3.18
N ALA A 395 0.19 -16.89 -3.45
CA ALA A 395 -0.53 -16.23 -2.39
C ALA A 395 -1.21 -17.27 -1.50
N ALA A 396 -1.19 -17.04 -0.19
CA ALA A 396 -1.85 -17.93 0.76
C ALA A 396 -3.31 -18.19 0.35
N ALA A 397 -3.74 -19.46 0.35
CA ALA A 397 -5.09 -19.84 -0.04
C ALA A 397 -6.16 -19.25 0.90
N ALA A 398 -7.40 -19.18 0.42
CA ALA A 398 -8.56 -18.92 1.26
C ALA A 398 -8.63 -19.99 2.35
N LEU A 399 -8.73 -19.57 3.60
CA LEU A 399 -8.84 -20.48 4.76
C LEU A 399 -10.28 -20.49 5.28
N LYS A 400 -10.55 -21.32 6.29
CA LYS A 400 -11.82 -21.29 7.03
C LYS A 400 -11.64 -20.76 8.45
N ASP A 401 -12.67 -20.10 8.97
CA ASP A 401 -12.87 -20.07 10.42
C ASP A 401 -13.25 -21.49 10.86
N THR A 402 -12.38 -22.09 11.68
CA THR A 402 -12.49 -23.47 12.13
C THR A 402 -13.48 -23.64 13.29
N TYR A 403 -14.01 -22.54 13.84
CA TYR A 403 -15.00 -22.62 14.90
C TYR A 403 -16.32 -23.22 14.40
N ASN A 404 -16.82 -24.21 15.14
CA ASN A 404 -18.11 -24.82 14.86
C ASN A 404 -19.21 -24.04 15.57
N TYR A 405 -19.88 -23.15 14.84
CA TYR A 405 -20.97 -22.34 15.39
C TYR A 405 -22.16 -23.22 15.77
N PRO A 406 -22.60 -23.21 17.04
CA PRO A 406 -23.71 -24.04 17.48
C PRO A 406 -25.01 -23.56 16.81
N ALA A 407 -25.83 -24.51 16.34
CA ALA A 407 -27.16 -24.20 15.84
C ALA A 407 -28.03 -23.53 16.92
N ARG A 408 -28.88 -22.58 16.52
CA ARG A 408 -29.78 -21.84 17.42
C ARG A 408 -31.24 -22.05 17.04
N GLY A 409 -32.14 -21.67 17.96
CA GLY A 409 -33.57 -21.90 17.84
C GLY A 409 -33.99 -23.21 18.51
N GLU A 410 -35.30 -23.38 18.75
CA GLU A 410 -35.83 -24.53 19.49
C GLU A 410 -35.50 -25.87 18.83
N ASN A 411 -35.38 -25.89 17.50
CA ASN A 411 -35.11 -27.06 16.69
C ASN A 411 -33.83 -26.95 15.85
N GLY A 412 -32.93 -26.02 16.19
CA GLY A 412 -31.72 -25.77 15.41
C GLY A 412 -31.99 -25.15 14.03
N GLU A 413 -33.10 -24.41 13.90
CA GLU A 413 -33.52 -23.74 12.67
C GLU A 413 -32.57 -22.64 12.16
N TYR A 414 -31.61 -22.19 12.98
CA TYR A 414 -30.62 -21.20 12.60
C TYR A 414 -29.22 -21.78 12.62
N THR A 415 -28.48 -21.63 11.52
CA THR A 415 -27.08 -22.05 11.42
C THR A 415 -26.21 -20.94 10.84
N LEU A 416 -24.92 -20.95 11.21
CA LEU A 416 -23.90 -20.06 10.67
C LEU A 416 -22.67 -20.89 10.27
N GLU A 417 -22.19 -20.75 9.05
CA GLU A 417 -21.01 -21.45 8.56
C GLU A 417 -20.06 -20.48 7.87
N ASN A 418 -18.76 -20.55 8.14
CA ASN A 418 -17.77 -19.84 7.34
C ASN A 418 -17.58 -20.54 5.97
N LYS A 419 -17.74 -19.77 4.89
CA LYS A 419 -17.38 -20.24 3.54
C LYS A 419 -15.86 -20.17 3.36
N TRP A 420 -15.31 -18.99 3.60
CA TRP A 420 -13.89 -18.70 3.52
C TRP A 420 -13.53 -17.42 4.29
N ILE A 421 -12.24 -17.24 4.59
CA ILE A 421 -11.69 -16.06 5.24
C ILE A 421 -10.25 -15.78 4.78
N TYR A 422 -10.00 -14.50 4.47
CA TYR A 422 -8.67 -13.91 4.39
C TYR A 422 -8.50 -12.96 5.56
N SER A 423 -7.56 -13.23 6.47
CA SER A 423 -7.36 -12.38 7.62
C SER A 423 -5.90 -12.30 8.07
N MET A 424 -5.53 -11.19 8.71
CA MET A 424 -4.23 -11.03 9.35
C MET A 424 -4.03 -12.08 10.44
N LYS A 425 -5.10 -12.41 11.17
CA LYS A 425 -5.10 -13.45 12.20
C LYS A 425 -4.74 -14.84 11.64
N LYS A 426 -5.21 -15.15 10.43
CA LYS A 426 -4.90 -16.41 9.73
C LYS A 426 -3.59 -16.34 8.92
N GLY A 427 -2.94 -15.18 8.84
CA GLY A 427 -1.68 -15.00 8.12
C GLY A 427 -1.81 -15.04 6.59
N ASN A 428 -3.04 -15.03 6.05
CA ASN A 428 -3.29 -15.16 4.61
C ASN A 428 -3.80 -13.85 3.97
N PHE A 429 -3.92 -12.74 4.71
CA PHE A 429 -4.46 -11.49 4.17
C PHE A 429 -3.44 -10.66 3.37
N THR A 430 -2.18 -10.54 3.80
CA THR A 430 -1.21 -9.58 3.22
C THR A 430 -1.05 -9.71 1.70
N GLU A 431 -1.00 -10.93 1.18
CA GLU A 431 -0.86 -11.20 -0.26
C GLU A 431 -2.19 -11.15 -1.01
N ASN A 432 -3.31 -11.23 -0.28
CA ASN A 432 -4.67 -11.25 -0.81
C ASN A 432 -5.43 -9.96 -0.51
N ARG A 433 -4.74 -8.89 -0.07
CA ARG A 433 -5.38 -7.59 0.17
C ARG A 433 -6.06 -7.11 -1.12
N PRO A 434 -7.23 -6.45 -1.04
CA PRO A 434 -7.88 -5.90 -2.22
C PRO A 434 -6.96 -4.89 -2.94
N CYS A 435 -6.16 -4.13 -2.20
CA CYS A 435 -5.08 -3.31 -2.74
C CYS A 435 -3.78 -3.58 -1.98
N ALA A 436 -2.64 -3.61 -2.68
CA ALA A 436 -1.32 -3.75 -2.06
C ALA A 436 -0.95 -2.52 -1.20
N THR A 437 -1.43 -1.34 -1.58
CA THR A 437 -1.18 -0.08 -0.88
C THR A 437 -2.05 0.01 0.38
N ILE A 438 -1.40 0.10 1.54
CA ILE A 438 -2.03 0.28 2.85
C ILE A 438 -2.87 1.57 2.85
N LYS A 439 -4.06 1.56 3.46
CA LYS A 439 -5.05 2.66 3.50
C LYS A 439 -5.76 2.99 2.18
N ALA A 440 -5.43 2.31 1.07
CA ALA A 440 -6.03 2.61 -0.23
C ALA A 440 -7.50 2.17 -0.37
N VAL A 441 -7.96 1.27 0.52
CA VAL A 441 -9.32 0.68 0.49
C VAL A 441 -10.04 0.93 1.79
N ARG A 442 -11.14 1.69 1.74
CA ARG A 442 -11.90 2.09 2.94
C ARG A 442 -13.40 1.83 2.85
N GLY A 443 -13.86 1.20 1.78
CA GLY A 443 -15.25 0.81 1.57
C GLY A 443 -15.38 -0.53 0.86
N MET A 444 -16.50 -1.20 1.09
CA MET A 444 -16.90 -2.43 0.42
C MET A 444 -18.42 -2.40 0.16
N ALA A 445 -18.82 -2.77 -1.04
CA ALA A 445 -20.21 -3.08 -1.39
C ALA A 445 -20.29 -4.51 -1.97
N VAL A 446 -21.48 -5.10 -2.00
CA VAL A 446 -21.69 -6.44 -2.55
C VAL A 446 -22.86 -6.42 -3.52
N LYS A 447 -22.72 -7.14 -4.63
CA LYS A 447 -23.77 -7.31 -5.62
C LYS A 447 -23.54 -8.58 -6.44
N ASP A 448 -24.60 -9.34 -6.68
CA ASP A 448 -24.62 -10.53 -7.51
C ASP A 448 -23.48 -11.51 -7.16
N GLY A 449 -23.31 -11.77 -5.86
CA GLY A 449 -22.29 -12.69 -5.34
C GLY A 449 -20.85 -12.18 -5.44
N LYS A 450 -20.62 -10.89 -5.73
CA LYS A 450 -19.28 -10.28 -5.79
C LYS A 450 -19.12 -9.17 -4.77
N MET A 451 -17.90 -9.02 -4.25
CA MET A 451 -17.51 -7.94 -3.35
C MET A 451 -16.70 -6.90 -4.13
N TYR A 452 -17.10 -5.63 -4.01
CA TYR A 452 -16.49 -4.49 -4.70
C TYR A 452 -15.80 -3.61 -3.66
N PHE A 453 -14.49 -3.51 -3.76
CA PHE A 453 -13.66 -2.69 -2.90
C PHE A 453 -13.22 -1.45 -3.67
N ILE A 454 -13.46 -0.27 -3.11
CA ILE A 454 -12.97 0.98 -3.72
C ILE A 454 -11.46 1.09 -3.53
N ASP A 455 -10.72 1.09 -4.63
CA ASP A 455 -9.27 1.19 -4.64
C ASP A 455 -8.83 2.57 -5.14
N SER A 456 -8.38 3.39 -4.20
CA SER A 456 -7.93 4.76 -4.49
C SER A 456 -6.59 4.85 -5.20
N ASP A 457 -5.73 3.83 -5.10
CA ASP A 457 -4.41 3.82 -5.73
C ASP A 457 -4.54 3.53 -7.24
N HIS A 458 -5.39 2.57 -7.57
CA HIS A 458 -5.69 2.20 -8.96
C HIS A 458 -6.85 2.99 -9.59
N LYS A 459 -7.59 3.79 -8.80
CA LYS A 459 -8.81 4.51 -9.24
C LYS A 459 -9.83 3.55 -9.85
N ALA A 460 -10.08 2.45 -9.16
CA ALA A 460 -10.84 1.32 -9.66
C ALA A 460 -11.70 0.70 -8.56
N LEU A 461 -12.59 -0.21 -8.94
CA LEU A 461 -13.19 -1.17 -8.02
C LEU A 461 -12.41 -2.48 -8.15
N GLN A 462 -11.70 -2.87 -7.09
CA GLN A 462 -11.20 -4.25 -7.00
C GLN A 462 -12.39 -5.18 -6.75
N VAL A 463 -12.58 -6.15 -7.64
CA VAL A 463 -13.66 -7.13 -7.53
C VAL A 463 -13.14 -8.42 -6.92
N VAL A 464 -13.91 -9.02 -6.02
CA VAL A 464 -13.64 -10.33 -5.43
C VAL A 464 -14.87 -11.23 -5.62
N ASP A 465 -14.64 -12.45 -6.07
CA ASP A 465 -15.67 -13.48 -6.14
C ASP A 465 -16.11 -13.86 -4.72
N GLY A 466 -17.38 -13.65 -4.40
CA GLY A 466 -17.92 -13.88 -3.07
C GLY A 466 -18.06 -15.36 -2.70
N ALA A 467 -18.04 -16.27 -3.66
CA ALA A 467 -18.11 -17.71 -3.40
C ALA A 467 -16.76 -18.30 -3.01
N THR A 468 -15.66 -17.77 -3.57
CA THR A 468 -14.31 -18.33 -3.45
C THR A 468 -13.31 -17.42 -2.72
N GLY A 469 -13.60 -16.12 -2.64
CA GLY A 469 -12.70 -15.09 -2.14
C GLY A 469 -11.59 -14.70 -3.12
N GLN A 470 -11.60 -15.22 -4.35
CA GLN A 470 -10.59 -14.91 -5.36
C GLN A 470 -10.77 -13.51 -5.93
N LYS A 471 -9.66 -12.78 -6.11
CA LYS A 471 -9.66 -11.51 -6.86
C LYS A 471 -10.02 -11.77 -8.32
N LEU A 472 -10.93 -10.97 -8.84
CA LEU A 472 -11.29 -10.90 -10.25
C LEU A 472 -10.70 -9.63 -10.87
N ASP A 473 -10.88 -9.48 -12.18
CA ASP A 473 -10.49 -8.28 -12.90
C ASP A 473 -11.12 -7.04 -12.25
N MET A 474 -10.28 -6.01 -12.08
CA MET A 474 -10.71 -4.74 -11.54
C MET A 474 -11.53 -3.95 -12.57
N ILE A 475 -12.47 -3.14 -12.08
CA ILE A 475 -13.25 -2.23 -12.92
C ILE A 475 -12.61 -0.84 -12.79
N THR A 476 -11.82 -0.46 -13.79
CA THR A 476 -11.23 0.89 -13.86
C THR A 476 -12.31 1.94 -13.97
N ILE A 477 -12.33 2.90 -13.05
CA ILE A 477 -13.35 3.96 -13.06
C ILE A 477 -12.93 5.03 -14.07
N THR A 478 -13.85 5.38 -14.96
CA THR A 478 -13.60 6.32 -16.06
C THR A 478 -14.62 7.47 -16.04
N GLY A 479 -14.15 8.66 -16.41
CA GLY A 479 -14.97 9.86 -16.47
C GLY A 479 -14.09 11.10 -16.59
N GLU A 480 -14.61 12.15 -17.20
CA GLU A 480 -13.92 13.44 -17.26
C GLU A 480 -14.10 14.18 -15.95
N HIS A 481 -13.02 14.79 -15.45
CA HIS A 481 -13.05 15.69 -14.28
C HIS A 481 -13.67 15.09 -13.01
N LEU A 482 -13.54 13.76 -12.81
CA LEU A 482 -14.01 13.10 -11.61
C LEU A 482 -13.37 13.72 -10.36
N PHE A 483 -14.21 14.09 -9.40
CA PHE A 483 -13.83 14.75 -8.14
C PHE A 483 -13.11 16.09 -8.34
N GLN A 484 -13.25 16.72 -9.51
CA GLN A 484 -12.67 18.02 -9.81
C GLN A 484 -13.73 19.12 -9.86
N ILE A 485 -13.29 20.32 -9.50
CA ILE A 485 -14.02 21.57 -9.68
C ILE A 485 -13.30 22.44 -10.71
N GLU A 486 -14.10 23.24 -11.39
CA GLU A 486 -13.66 24.24 -12.33
C GLU A 486 -13.34 25.52 -11.57
N GLU A 487 -12.12 26.04 -11.71
CA GLU A 487 -11.70 27.33 -11.17
C GLU A 487 -11.25 28.24 -12.29
N THR A 488 -11.85 29.43 -12.38
CA THR A 488 -11.43 30.49 -13.29
C THR A 488 -10.59 31.52 -12.53
N ASP A 489 -9.37 31.77 -13.00
CA ASP A 489 -8.50 32.79 -12.40
C ASP A 489 -8.94 34.21 -12.74
N GLU A 490 -8.31 35.22 -12.12
CA GLU A 490 -8.59 36.65 -12.35
C GLU A 490 -8.39 37.09 -13.81
N LYS A 491 -7.72 36.29 -14.64
CA LYS A 491 -7.46 36.54 -16.06
C LYS A 491 -8.45 35.81 -16.97
N GLY A 492 -9.44 35.10 -16.42
CA GLY A 492 -10.42 34.34 -17.18
C GLY A 492 -9.92 32.98 -17.65
N VAL A 493 -8.78 32.48 -17.16
CA VAL A 493 -8.26 31.15 -17.50
C VAL A 493 -8.89 30.12 -16.58
N THR A 494 -9.57 29.16 -17.17
CA THR A 494 -10.19 28.06 -16.45
C THR A 494 -9.24 26.87 -16.30
N THR A 495 -9.15 26.33 -15.09
CA THR A 495 -8.41 25.12 -14.76
C THR A 495 -9.25 24.16 -13.93
N TRP A 496 -9.02 22.86 -14.11
CA TRP A 496 -9.65 21.82 -13.30
C TRP A 496 -8.73 21.41 -12.16
N LYS A 497 -9.23 21.48 -10.94
CA LYS A 497 -8.48 21.10 -9.74
C LYS A 497 -9.30 20.12 -8.90
N ASN A 498 -8.62 19.28 -8.13
CA ASN A 498 -9.31 18.39 -7.20
C ASN A 498 -10.14 19.22 -6.22
N GLY A 499 -11.45 18.97 -6.19
CA GLY A 499 -12.37 19.63 -5.26
C GLY A 499 -12.35 19.02 -3.86
N VAL A 500 -11.60 17.94 -3.67
CA VAL A 500 -11.53 17.15 -2.45
C VAL A 500 -10.15 16.46 -2.33
N THR A 501 -9.65 16.24 -1.11
CA THR A 501 -8.31 15.66 -0.90
C THR A 501 -8.30 14.13 -1.01
N LEU A 502 -9.33 13.48 -0.45
CA LEU A 502 -9.40 12.02 -0.35
C LEU A 502 -10.44 11.49 -1.34
N LEU A 503 -9.96 11.24 -2.56
CA LEU A 503 -10.71 10.71 -3.70
C LEU A 503 -10.97 9.21 -3.51
N TYR A 504 -12.02 8.67 -4.14
CA TYR A 504 -12.30 7.21 -4.16
C TYR A 504 -12.28 6.58 -2.75
N ASN A 505 -12.99 7.20 -1.81
CA ASN A 505 -12.86 6.87 -0.39
C ASN A 505 -13.86 5.80 0.06
N ASP A 506 -15.12 5.86 -0.37
CA ASP A 506 -16.15 4.88 0.02
C ASP A 506 -16.97 4.39 -1.17
N VAL A 507 -17.57 3.21 -1.03
CA VAL A 507 -18.47 2.60 -2.02
C VAL A 507 -19.70 2.03 -1.32
N LYS A 508 -20.87 2.25 -1.90
CA LYS A 508 -22.17 1.75 -1.41
C LYS A 508 -23.00 1.20 -2.56
N LEU A 509 -23.98 0.36 -2.21
CA LEU A 509 -25.00 -0.12 -3.13
C LEU A 509 -26.34 0.49 -2.73
N ASP A 510 -27.10 0.99 -3.70
CA ASP A 510 -28.49 1.37 -3.47
C ASP A 510 -29.45 0.16 -3.58
N ASN A 511 -30.73 0.35 -3.28
CA ASN A 511 -31.72 -0.74 -3.27
C ASN A 511 -32.02 -1.30 -4.67
N ALA A 512 -31.66 -0.58 -5.74
CA ALA A 512 -31.78 -1.05 -7.13
C ALA A 512 -30.52 -1.77 -7.63
N GLY A 513 -29.45 -1.84 -6.83
CA GLY A 513 -28.20 -2.49 -7.19
C GLY A 513 -27.25 -1.60 -8.00
N ASN A 514 -27.43 -0.27 -7.96
CA ASN A 514 -26.47 0.67 -8.51
C ASN A 514 -25.27 0.82 -7.58
N ILE A 515 -24.05 0.80 -8.15
CA ILE A 515 -22.81 1.01 -7.40
C ILE A 515 -22.54 2.50 -7.32
N LEU A 516 -22.41 3.03 -6.10
CA LEU A 516 -22.11 4.44 -5.84
C LEU A 516 -20.73 4.56 -5.21
N ILE A 517 -19.94 5.54 -5.64
CA ILE A 517 -18.63 5.87 -5.06
C ILE A 517 -18.65 7.31 -4.53
N GLY A 518 -17.92 7.54 -3.44
CA GLY A 518 -17.85 8.85 -2.79
C GLY A 518 -16.43 9.22 -2.35
N ALA A 519 -16.23 10.52 -2.14
CA ALA A 519 -15.00 11.06 -1.57
C ALA A 519 -15.17 11.40 -0.08
N CYS A 520 -14.05 11.41 0.66
CA CYS A 520 -14.03 11.93 2.02
C CYS A 520 -13.80 13.45 1.97
N LEU A 521 -14.69 14.21 2.61
CA LEU A 521 -14.75 15.66 2.55
C LEU A 521 -14.43 16.30 3.91
N THR A 522 -13.68 17.39 3.89
CA THR A 522 -13.56 18.35 5.01
C THR A 522 -14.17 19.71 4.64
N SER A 523 -14.47 20.55 5.63
CA SER A 523 -14.94 21.93 5.43
C SER A 523 -14.18 22.66 4.31
N SER A 524 -14.92 23.41 3.48
CA SER A 524 -14.50 24.12 2.26
C SER A 524 -14.35 23.31 0.97
N GLN A 525 -14.40 21.97 1.05
CA GLN A 525 -14.33 21.06 -0.10
C GLN A 525 -15.72 20.82 -0.73
N THR A 526 -15.73 20.15 -1.88
CA THR A 526 -16.94 19.74 -2.59
C THR A 526 -17.26 18.29 -2.30
N PHE A 527 -18.52 18.01 -1.96
CA PHE A 527 -19.02 16.65 -1.76
C PHE A 527 -19.38 16.04 -3.10
N PHE A 528 -18.86 14.85 -3.37
CA PHE A 528 -19.03 14.15 -4.64
C PHE A 528 -19.57 12.76 -4.39
N ILE A 529 -20.63 12.40 -5.13
CA ILE A 529 -21.11 11.03 -5.29
C ILE A 529 -21.29 10.75 -6.78
N TYR A 530 -20.75 9.63 -7.23
CA TYR A 530 -20.90 9.14 -8.60
C TYR A 530 -21.54 7.76 -8.60
N LYS A 531 -22.39 7.49 -9.59
CA LYS A 531 -22.85 6.15 -9.93
C LYS A 531 -21.91 5.54 -10.96
N VAL A 532 -21.44 4.31 -10.74
CA VAL A 532 -20.50 3.62 -11.64
C VAL A 532 -21.23 2.50 -12.39
N ASP A 533 -21.08 2.49 -13.72
CA ASP A 533 -21.49 1.35 -14.54
C ASP A 533 -20.50 0.19 -14.36
N GLU A 534 -20.98 -0.94 -13.85
CA GLU A 534 -20.17 -2.10 -13.50
C GLU A 534 -19.44 -2.72 -14.71
N LYS A 535 -19.98 -2.58 -15.92
CA LYS A 535 -19.42 -3.25 -17.11
C LYS A 535 -18.32 -2.43 -17.78
N THR A 536 -18.47 -1.12 -17.75
CA THR A 536 -17.62 -0.18 -18.49
C THR A 536 -16.73 0.65 -17.57
N GLY A 537 -17.07 0.72 -16.27
CA GLY A 537 -16.45 1.60 -15.30
C GLY A 537 -16.81 3.07 -15.46
N ALA A 538 -17.73 3.42 -16.38
CA ALA A 538 -18.13 4.80 -16.60
C ALA A 538 -18.86 5.38 -15.37
N ALA A 539 -18.37 6.51 -14.86
CA ALA A 539 -18.94 7.21 -13.72
C ALA A 539 -19.88 8.35 -14.17
N THR A 540 -21.08 8.39 -13.60
CA THR A 540 -22.09 9.43 -13.79
C THR A 540 -22.26 10.21 -12.49
N GLU A 541 -22.20 11.54 -12.54
CA GLU A 541 -22.39 12.40 -11.37
C GLU A 541 -23.81 12.26 -10.81
N VAL A 542 -23.91 12.08 -9.48
CA VAL A 542 -25.17 12.09 -8.73
C VAL A 542 -25.22 13.32 -7.83
N ILE A 543 -24.14 13.58 -7.10
CA ILE A 543 -23.99 14.76 -6.24
C ILE A 543 -22.66 15.42 -6.55
N LYS A 544 -22.70 16.74 -6.76
CA LYS A 544 -21.55 17.64 -6.75
C LYS A 544 -21.98 18.93 -6.07
N GLU A 545 -21.69 19.03 -4.77
CA GLU A 545 -22.13 20.17 -3.98
C GLU A 545 -21.03 20.68 -3.05
N ARG A 546 -20.71 21.96 -3.16
CA ARG A 546 -19.91 22.66 -2.16
C ARG A 546 -20.83 23.20 -1.09
N LEU A 547 -20.90 22.50 0.04
CA LEU A 547 -21.81 22.83 1.14
C LEU A 547 -21.56 24.22 1.74
N TRP A 548 -20.33 24.72 1.63
CA TRP A 548 -19.94 26.06 2.09
C TRP A 548 -20.63 27.19 1.30
N ASP A 549 -21.11 26.90 0.09
CA ASP A 549 -21.82 27.88 -0.74
C ASP A 549 -23.33 27.92 -0.39
N ASN A 550 -23.79 27.09 0.55
CA ASN A 550 -25.15 27.15 1.04
C ASN A 550 -25.36 28.44 1.86
N THR A 551 -26.37 29.21 1.48
CA THR A 551 -26.68 30.51 2.09
C THR A 551 -27.42 30.41 3.42
N GLU A 552 -27.87 29.21 3.80
CA GLU A 552 -28.45 28.99 5.13
C GLU A 552 -27.38 29.23 6.20
N GLU A 553 -27.65 30.18 7.12
CA GLU A 553 -26.73 30.63 8.19
C GLU A 553 -26.11 29.48 8.98
N GLU A 554 -26.85 28.37 9.07
CA GLU A 554 -26.55 27.20 9.88
C GLU A 554 -25.44 26.33 9.29
N PHE A 555 -25.29 26.29 7.95
CA PHE A 555 -24.20 25.59 7.28
C PHE A 555 -22.83 26.25 7.56
N ASN A 556 -22.83 27.55 7.84
CA ASN A 556 -21.61 28.33 8.14
C ASN A 556 -21.12 28.17 9.58
N LEU A 557 -21.90 27.54 10.45
CA LEU A 557 -21.55 27.33 11.87
C LEU A 557 -20.91 25.96 12.13
N ILE A 558 -20.95 25.03 11.17
CA ILE A 558 -20.53 23.63 11.35
C ILE A 558 -19.23 23.36 10.58
N LYS A 559 -18.17 22.96 11.30
CA LYS A 559 -16.96 22.40 10.68
C LYS A 559 -17.19 20.92 10.35
N TYR A 560 -17.81 20.64 9.21
CA TYR A 560 -18.11 19.27 8.81
C TYR A 560 -16.90 18.50 8.26
N ARG A 561 -16.84 17.21 8.60
CA ARG A 561 -16.02 16.19 7.96
C ARG A 561 -16.84 14.93 7.72
N PHE A 562 -16.92 14.48 6.47
CA PHE A 562 -17.60 13.23 6.10
C PHE A 562 -16.56 12.21 5.66
N ASP A 563 -16.43 11.13 6.43
CA ASP A 563 -15.54 10.03 6.04
C ASP A 563 -16.26 8.97 5.19
N ALA A 564 -17.59 8.92 5.20
CA ALA A 564 -18.40 7.96 4.46
C ALA A 564 -19.79 8.56 4.13
N PHE A 565 -20.57 7.83 3.34
CA PHE A 565 -21.97 8.19 3.03
C PHE A 565 -22.88 6.96 3.15
N GLY A 566 -24.17 7.19 3.30
CA GLY A 566 -25.21 6.16 3.27
C GLY A 566 -26.20 6.43 2.15
N VAL A 567 -26.85 5.39 1.65
CA VAL A 567 -27.89 5.48 0.63
C VAL A 567 -29.06 4.54 0.95
N TYR A 568 -30.27 5.03 0.73
CA TYR A 568 -31.49 4.23 0.73
C TYR A 568 -32.34 4.60 -0.49
N GLY A 569 -32.98 3.60 -1.10
CA GLY A 569 -33.81 3.79 -2.30
C GLY A 569 -33.06 3.52 -3.60
N ASP A 570 -33.53 4.06 -4.71
CA ASP A 570 -32.93 3.93 -6.05
C ASP A 570 -32.60 5.31 -6.60
N VAL A 571 -31.33 5.59 -6.83
CA VAL A 571 -30.89 6.93 -7.27
C VAL A 571 -31.45 7.32 -8.64
N ASN A 572 -31.94 6.36 -9.45
CA ASN A 572 -32.58 6.67 -10.72
C ASN A 572 -34.05 7.09 -10.59
N SER A 573 -34.70 6.78 -9.48
CA SER A 573 -36.11 7.07 -9.24
C SER A 573 -36.30 7.90 -7.99
N HIS A 574 -36.28 7.31 -6.80
CA HIS A 574 -36.28 8.03 -5.53
C HIS A 574 -35.27 7.43 -4.56
N ALA A 575 -34.39 8.26 -4.04
CA ALA A 575 -33.42 7.87 -3.01
C ALA A 575 -33.13 9.00 -2.04
N VAL A 576 -32.57 8.61 -0.89
CA VAL A 576 -31.92 9.52 0.05
C VAL A 576 -30.45 9.14 0.18
N ILE A 577 -29.57 10.11 0.02
CA ILE A 577 -28.15 9.98 0.37
C ILE A 577 -27.91 10.81 1.62
N MET A 578 -27.18 10.24 2.59
CA MET A 578 -26.86 10.93 3.83
C MET A 578 -25.37 10.88 4.14
N ALA A 579 -24.89 11.89 4.85
CA ALA A 579 -23.54 11.94 5.42
C ALA A 579 -23.59 12.49 6.85
N GLN A 580 -22.78 11.93 7.75
CA GLN A 580 -22.70 12.35 9.15
C GLN A 580 -21.40 13.11 9.38
N ASP A 581 -21.48 14.26 10.06
CA ASP A 581 -20.28 14.95 10.52
C ASP A 581 -19.60 14.15 11.65
N ASN A 582 -18.29 13.93 11.51
CA ASN A 582 -17.47 13.30 12.54
C ASN A 582 -17.40 14.12 13.84
N ASN A 583 -17.44 15.45 13.73
CA ASN A 583 -17.09 16.35 14.85
C ASN A 583 -18.32 16.83 15.65
N SER A 584 -19.53 16.66 15.12
CA SER A 584 -20.77 17.13 15.72
C SER A 584 -21.90 16.14 15.53
N MET A 585 -22.94 16.22 16.36
CA MET A 585 -24.20 15.47 16.17
C MET A 585 -25.08 16.15 15.10
N ALA A 586 -24.57 16.24 13.88
CA ALA A 586 -25.28 16.78 12.72
C ALA A 586 -25.09 15.89 11.48
N ALA A 587 -26.20 15.56 10.83
CA ALA A 587 -26.21 14.83 9.57
C ALA A 587 -26.68 15.74 8.42
N PHE A 588 -26.38 15.33 7.20
CA PHE A 588 -26.74 16.03 5.97
C PHE A 588 -27.47 15.05 5.06
N LYS A 589 -28.59 15.48 4.49
CA LYS A 589 -29.47 14.65 3.67
C LYS A 589 -29.66 15.28 2.29
N TRP A 590 -29.52 14.47 1.25
CA TRP A 590 -29.88 14.79 -0.13
C TRP A 590 -31.03 13.88 -0.54
N VAL A 591 -32.10 14.47 -1.07
CA VAL A 591 -33.15 13.73 -1.77
C VAL A 591 -32.79 13.69 -3.24
N ILE A 592 -32.88 12.51 -3.85
CA ILE A 592 -32.59 12.27 -5.25
C ILE A 592 -33.88 11.83 -5.90
N ASP A 593 -34.36 12.62 -6.85
CA ASP A 593 -35.56 12.31 -7.63
C ASP A 593 -35.20 12.26 -9.11
N ASN A 594 -35.55 11.14 -9.76
CA ASN A 594 -35.31 10.88 -11.17
C ASN A 594 -33.86 11.14 -11.61
N GLY A 595 -32.89 10.72 -10.79
CA GLY A 595 -31.46 10.93 -11.06
C GLY A 595 -30.92 12.31 -10.71
N VAL A 596 -31.72 13.20 -10.13
CA VAL A 596 -31.32 14.58 -9.81
C VAL A 596 -31.33 14.80 -8.30
N ALA A 597 -30.19 15.17 -7.74
CA ALA A 597 -30.09 15.53 -6.33
C ALA A 597 -30.63 16.94 -6.06
N ALA A 598 -31.48 17.06 -5.04
CA ALA A 598 -31.81 18.32 -4.41
C ALA A 598 -30.62 18.88 -3.62
N LYS A 599 -30.73 20.12 -3.15
CA LYS A 599 -29.74 20.73 -2.25
C LYS A 599 -29.71 20.02 -0.90
N ALA A 600 -28.53 19.93 -0.30
CA ALA A 600 -28.36 19.35 1.03
C ALA A 600 -29.28 20.01 2.07
N GLN A 601 -29.91 19.20 2.91
CA GLN A 601 -30.64 19.63 4.09
C GLN A 601 -29.88 19.24 5.35
N LEU A 602 -29.75 20.17 6.29
CA LEU A 602 -29.17 19.90 7.61
C LEU A 602 -30.19 19.14 8.47
N VAL A 603 -29.78 17.98 8.98
CA VAL A 603 -30.54 17.17 9.95
C VAL A 603 -29.92 17.36 11.32
N ARG A 604 -30.64 18.05 12.21
CA ARG A 604 -30.21 18.29 13.59
C ARG A 604 -30.49 17.07 14.44
N ILE A 605 -29.47 16.48 15.04
CA ILE A 605 -29.67 15.39 15.99
C ILE A 605 -29.90 16.01 17.37
N HIS A 606 -31.11 15.86 17.88
CA HIS A 606 -31.51 16.30 19.19
C HIS A 606 -31.46 15.14 20.17
N LEU A 607 -30.71 15.33 21.26
CA LEU A 607 -30.62 14.42 22.39
C LEU A 607 -30.92 15.20 23.67
N ASP A 608 -31.56 14.55 24.62
CA ASP A 608 -31.80 15.05 25.97
C ASP A 608 -30.94 14.28 26.96
N ALA A 609 -29.89 14.93 27.49
CA ALA A 609 -28.94 14.30 28.41
C ALA A 609 -29.60 13.72 29.68
N ASP A 610 -30.75 14.25 30.11
CA ASP A 610 -31.41 13.82 31.33
C ASP A 610 -32.41 12.70 31.09
N ASN A 611 -33.11 12.75 29.96
CA ASN A 611 -34.24 11.87 29.65
C ASN A 611 -33.90 10.72 28.69
N ASP A 612 -32.93 10.89 27.79
CA ASP A 612 -32.61 9.86 26.81
C ASP A 612 -31.76 8.73 27.42
N ASN A 613 -32.17 7.50 27.13
CA ASN A 613 -31.41 6.32 27.51
C ASN A 613 -30.49 5.89 26.37
N SER A 614 -29.34 6.55 26.22
CA SER A 614 -28.36 6.18 25.19
C SER A 614 -26.92 6.04 25.70
N TYR A 615 -26.09 5.29 24.96
CA TYR A 615 -24.63 5.31 25.08
C TYR A 615 -23.97 6.60 24.57
N LEU A 616 -24.71 7.44 23.84
CA LEU A 616 -24.28 8.79 23.46
C LEU A 616 -24.45 9.81 24.61
N ILE A 617 -25.14 9.44 25.69
CA ILE A 617 -25.18 10.22 26.92
C ILE A 617 -24.00 9.81 27.79
N VAL A 618 -22.98 10.67 27.84
CA VAL A 618 -21.71 10.45 28.56
C VAL A 618 -21.66 11.28 29.83
N LYS A 619 -20.60 11.10 30.64
CA LYS A 619 -20.33 11.96 31.80
C LYS A 619 -19.19 12.92 31.48
N ASP A 620 -19.37 14.20 31.83
CA ASP A 620 -18.28 15.16 31.80
C ASP A 620 -17.23 14.89 32.90
N LYS A 621 -16.18 15.71 32.94
CA LYS A 621 -15.09 15.62 33.94
C LYS A 621 -15.57 15.78 35.40
N ASP A 622 -16.73 16.41 35.61
CA ASP A 622 -17.31 16.69 36.92
C ASP A 622 -18.39 15.63 37.28
N GLY A 623 -18.63 14.66 36.39
CA GLY A 623 -19.57 13.55 36.56
C GLY A 623 -21.01 13.83 36.13
N ASN A 624 -21.30 15.01 35.58
CA ASN A 624 -22.62 15.38 35.10
C ASN A 624 -22.92 14.71 33.75
N LYS A 625 -24.19 14.37 33.50
CA LYS A 625 -24.61 13.85 32.20
C LYS A 625 -24.44 14.94 31.13
N THR A 626 -23.92 14.55 29.97
CA THR A 626 -23.78 15.41 28.81
C THR A 626 -23.90 14.58 27.53
N ILE A 627 -24.05 15.26 26.40
CA ILE A 627 -24.14 14.62 25.08
C ILE A 627 -22.74 14.46 24.50
N GLN A 628 -22.45 13.30 23.93
CA GLN A 628 -21.24 13.05 23.17
C GLN A 628 -21.10 14.09 22.05
N ALA A 629 -19.97 14.79 22.00
CA ALA A 629 -19.77 15.93 21.09
C ALA A 629 -19.98 15.56 19.61
N GLY A 630 -19.50 14.37 19.21
CA GLY A 630 -19.69 13.79 17.89
C GLY A 630 -19.33 12.30 17.89
N PRO A 631 -19.72 11.56 16.85
CA PRO A 631 -19.44 10.13 16.71
C PRO A 631 -17.94 9.83 16.46
N GLY A 632 -17.12 10.83 16.15
CA GLY A 632 -15.67 10.72 16.02
C GLY A 632 -15.22 10.32 14.61
N ALA A 633 -13.97 9.87 14.47
CA ALA A 633 -13.41 9.53 13.17
C ALA A 633 -14.12 8.34 12.49
N ALA A 634 -14.03 8.28 11.17
CA ALA A 634 -14.56 7.24 10.31
C ALA A 634 -16.06 6.98 10.47
N THR A 635 -16.85 8.02 10.77
CA THR A 635 -18.27 7.81 11.01
C THR A 635 -18.98 7.32 9.74
N GLN A 636 -19.78 6.28 9.90
CA GLN A 636 -20.71 5.79 8.89
C GLN A 636 -22.15 6.10 9.29
N ILE A 637 -22.98 6.29 8.26
CA ILE A 637 -24.40 6.53 8.38
C ILE A 637 -25.15 5.55 7.47
N PHE A 638 -26.22 4.95 7.98
CA PHE A 638 -26.98 3.92 7.28
C PHE A 638 -28.47 4.30 7.29
N PRO A 639 -28.95 5.05 6.28
CA PRO A 639 -30.40 5.26 6.14
C PRO A 639 -31.07 3.90 5.87
N VAL A 640 -32.13 3.62 6.63
CA VAL A 640 -32.95 2.40 6.46
C VAL A 640 -34.27 2.69 5.77
N ASP A 641 -34.73 3.94 5.84
CA ASP A 641 -35.75 4.50 4.99
C ASP A 641 -35.57 6.04 4.90
N ASP A 642 -36.59 6.76 4.43
CA ASP A 642 -36.53 8.22 4.30
C ASP A 642 -36.36 8.95 5.64
N ASN A 643 -36.79 8.35 6.75
CA ASN A 643 -36.85 8.98 8.07
C ASN A 643 -35.93 8.32 9.09
N PHE A 644 -35.66 7.02 8.98
CA PHE A 644 -34.84 6.30 9.93
C PHE A 644 -33.43 6.09 9.40
N PHE A 645 -32.44 6.28 10.28
CA PHE A 645 -31.04 6.03 9.95
C PHE A 645 -30.21 5.68 11.18
N TYR A 646 -29.18 4.87 10.99
CA TYR A 646 -28.17 4.59 12.02
C TYR A 646 -26.95 5.49 11.87
N ILE A 647 -26.30 5.79 12.99
CA ILE A 647 -24.93 6.33 13.04
C ILE A 647 -24.04 5.37 13.80
N ASP A 648 -22.81 5.18 13.30
CA ASP A 648 -21.74 4.48 14.02
C ASP A 648 -20.35 5.01 13.66
N GLY A 649 -19.49 5.25 14.65
CA GLY A 649 -18.22 5.95 14.53
C GLY A 649 -17.24 5.60 15.65
N TRP A 650 -16.11 6.30 15.69
CA TRP A 650 -15.03 6.05 16.67
C TRP A 650 -15.50 6.01 18.14
N SER A 651 -16.39 6.93 18.51
CA SER A 651 -16.82 7.20 19.89
C SER A 651 -18.28 6.83 20.15
N SER A 652 -18.88 6.02 19.27
CA SER A 652 -20.27 5.59 19.40
C SER A 652 -20.42 4.09 19.24
N TYR A 653 -21.65 3.62 19.46
CA TYR A 653 -22.15 2.34 19.00
C TYR A 653 -23.26 2.63 17.99
N PRO A 654 -23.69 1.64 17.18
CA PRO A 654 -24.88 1.79 16.34
C PRO A 654 -26.06 2.35 17.13
N THR A 655 -26.52 3.52 16.70
CA THR A 655 -27.63 4.26 17.32
C THR A 655 -28.63 4.64 16.25
N LEU A 656 -29.90 4.26 16.44
CA LEU A 656 -30.99 4.54 15.50
C LEU A 656 -31.62 5.89 15.83
N PHE A 657 -31.83 6.69 14.79
CA PHE A 657 -32.52 7.97 14.86
C PHE A 657 -33.71 7.99 13.92
N ASN A 658 -34.70 8.80 14.28
CA ASN A 658 -35.87 9.07 13.46
C ASN A 658 -35.94 10.57 13.13
N ILE A 659 -36.05 10.90 11.84
CA ILE A 659 -36.23 12.26 11.33
C ILE A 659 -37.70 12.62 11.35
N ALA A 660 -37.98 13.81 11.86
CA ALA A 660 -39.25 14.50 11.70
C ALA A 660 -39.01 15.90 11.14
N ASP A 661 -39.97 16.40 10.36
CA ASP A 661 -40.04 17.82 10.02
C ASP A 661 -40.61 18.60 11.21
N TYR A 662 -39.88 19.62 11.64
CA TYR A 662 -40.32 20.57 12.64
C TYR A 662 -40.28 21.99 12.06
N ASN A 663 -41.42 22.43 11.50
CA ASN A 663 -41.58 23.75 10.88
C ASN A 663 -40.58 24.03 9.75
N GLY A 664 -40.36 23.05 8.86
CA GLY A 664 -39.44 23.16 7.72
C GLY A 664 -37.97 22.87 8.07
N MET A 665 -37.69 22.42 9.29
CA MET A 665 -36.37 22.02 9.76
C MET A 665 -36.37 20.51 10.03
N LEU A 666 -35.38 19.80 9.49
CA LEU A 666 -35.23 18.37 9.78
C LEU A 666 -34.57 18.18 11.16
N VAL A 667 -35.29 17.50 12.06
CA VAL A 667 -34.81 17.14 13.39
C VAL A 667 -34.86 15.64 13.54
N ALA A 668 -33.73 15.05 13.93
CA ALA A 668 -33.62 13.65 14.27
C ALA A 668 -33.61 13.48 15.79
N SER A 669 -34.48 12.63 16.31
CA SER A 669 -34.51 12.24 17.73
C SER A 669 -34.05 10.79 17.91
N LEU A 670 -33.53 10.45 19.09
CA LEU A 670 -33.19 9.07 19.43
C LEU A 670 -34.42 8.15 19.24
N ALA A 671 -34.25 7.09 18.46
CA ALA A 671 -35.29 6.08 18.27
C ALA A 671 -34.99 4.82 19.09
N ASP A 672 -33.78 4.26 18.98
CA ASP A 672 -33.36 3.10 19.77
C ASP A 672 -31.82 2.96 19.78
N ASP A 673 -31.27 2.21 20.74
CA ASP A 673 -29.84 1.88 20.79
C ASP A 673 -29.52 0.62 21.62
N PHE A 674 -28.24 0.24 21.65
CA PHE A 674 -27.77 -0.94 22.38
C PHE A 674 -27.90 -0.87 23.90
N LYS A 675 -28.20 0.29 24.49
CA LYS A 675 -28.43 0.41 25.93
C LYS A 675 -29.77 -0.20 26.33
N ASN A 676 -30.71 -0.28 25.39
CA ASN A 676 -31.97 -0.98 25.57
C ASN A 676 -31.83 -2.50 25.34
N CYS A 677 -30.74 -2.97 24.70
CA CYS A 677 -30.55 -4.39 24.43
C CYS A 677 -30.51 -5.23 25.73
N PRO A 678 -31.26 -6.34 25.85
CA PRO A 678 -31.30 -7.17 27.06
C PRO A 678 -29.94 -7.68 27.53
N THR A 679 -29.03 -7.95 26.60
CA THR A 679 -27.66 -8.41 26.90
C THR A 679 -26.64 -7.27 26.92
N GLY A 680 -27.10 -6.03 26.75
CA GLY A 680 -26.27 -4.85 26.57
C GLY A 680 -25.24 -5.07 25.46
N LEU A 681 -23.98 -4.79 25.76
CA LEU A 681 -22.85 -4.95 24.85
C LEU A 681 -22.28 -6.37 24.80
N LYS A 682 -23.01 -7.42 25.20
CA LYS A 682 -22.48 -8.79 25.26
C LYS A 682 -23.19 -9.73 24.29
N VAL A 683 -22.38 -10.55 23.60
CA VAL A 683 -22.80 -11.66 22.73
C VAL A 683 -21.95 -12.88 23.08
N ALA A 684 -22.52 -14.08 23.00
CA ALA A 684 -21.79 -15.31 23.31
C ALA A 684 -22.09 -16.41 22.30
N ASN A 685 -21.05 -17.12 21.86
CA ASN A 685 -21.21 -18.30 21.03
C ASN A 685 -21.59 -19.53 21.87
N ASN A 686 -20.94 -19.69 23.04
CA ASN A 686 -21.16 -20.73 24.04
C ASN A 686 -20.84 -20.19 25.44
N GLU A 687 -21.06 -21.00 26.49
CA GLU A 687 -20.60 -20.66 27.85
C GLU A 687 -19.07 -20.46 27.86
N GLY A 688 -18.62 -19.28 28.29
CA GLY A 688 -17.20 -18.89 28.30
C GLY A 688 -16.69 -18.24 27.00
N ASP A 689 -17.36 -18.45 25.88
CA ASP A 689 -17.04 -17.81 24.59
C ASP A 689 -17.86 -16.53 24.46
N THR A 690 -17.37 -15.43 25.03
CA THR A 690 -18.07 -14.14 25.03
C THR A 690 -17.30 -13.07 24.27
N CYS A 691 -18.02 -12.29 23.46
CA CYS A 691 -17.57 -11.06 22.84
C CYS A 691 -18.28 -9.89 23.54
N THR A 692 -17.50 -8.89 23.96
CA THR A 692 -18.05 -7.62 24.45
C THR A 692 -17.81 -6.54 23.41
N LEU A 693 -18.89 -5.95 22.92
CA LEU A 693 -18.86 -4.90 21.91
C LEU A 693 -18.07 -3.70 22.45
N ASN A 694 -17.26 -3.08 21.59
CA ASN A 694 -16.56 -1.84 21.92
C ASN A 694 -16.59 -0.82 20.76
N GLN A 695 -16.45 0.46 21.11
CA GLN A 695 -16.53 1.56 20.14
C GLN A 695 -15.39 1.54 19.11
N GLY A 696 -15.60 2.22 17.99
CA GLY A 696 -14.57 2.46 16.98
C GLY A 696 -14.29 1.30 16.04
N HIS A 697 -15.30 0.47 15.83
CA HIS A 697 -15.44 -0.38 14.65
C HIS A 697 -16.81 -0.08 14.06
N ASN A 698 -16.84 0.51 12.86
CA ASN A 698 -18.04 1.14 12.32
C ASN A 698 -18.64 0.33 11.17
N GLY A 699 -19.86 -0.16 11.35
CA GLY A 699 -20.64 -0.72 10.26
C GLY A 699 -21.72 -1.70 10.69
N LEU A 700 -22.85 -1.65 10.00
CA LEU A 700 -23.99 -2.52 10.24
C LEU A 700 -24.81 -2.74 8.98
N VAL A 701 -25.62 -3.78 9.00
CA VAL A 701 -26.62 -4.05 7.97
C VAL A 701 -27.79 -4.84 8.58
N GLU A 702 -29.00 -4.35 8.32
CA GLU A 702 -30.22 -5.11 8.58
C GLU A 702 -30.57 -5.99 7.39
N PHE A 703 -31.14 -7.17 7.64
CA PHE A 703 -31.62 -8.05 6.59
C PHE A 703 -32.77 -8.91 7.08
N GLN A 704 -33.52 -9.47 6.14
CA GLN A 704 -34.67 -10.33 6.41
C GLN A 704 -34.45 -11.70 5.78
N VAL A 705 -34.76 -12.76 6.51
CA VAL A 705 -34.79 -14.15 6.01
C VAL A 705 -36.12 -14.76 6.37
N GLY A 706 -36.89 -15.18 5.35
CA GLY A 706 -38.28 -15.56 5.56
C GLY A 706 -39.10 -14.40 6.13
N ASP A 707 -39.78 -14.64 7.24
CA ASP A 707 -40.60 -13.64 7.95
C ASP A 707 -39.86 -13.01 9.16
N GLU A 708 -38.54 -13.25 9.28
CA GLU A 708 -37.74 -12.86 10.44
C GLU A 708 -36.64 -11.85 10.09
N TYR A 709 -36.34 -10.95 11.03
CA TYR A 709 -35.48 -9.79 10.83
C TYR A 709 -34.20 -9.91 11.67
N PHE A 710 -33.08 -9.50 11.09
CA PHE A 710 -31.74 -9.70 11.65
C PHE A 710 -30.86 -8.46 11.45
N LEU A 711 -29.82 -8.35 12.27
CA LEU A 711 -28.81 -7.30 12.23
C LEU A 711 -27.42 -7.93 12.32
N VAL A 712 -26.54 -7.65 11.36
CA VAL A 712 -25.09 -7.86 11.51
C VAL A 712 -24.42 -6.52 11.72
N MET A 713 -23.50 -6.44 12.67
CA MET A 713 -22.70 -5.24 12.90
C MET A 713 -21.25 -5.58 13.26
N ALA A 714 -20.35 -4.62 13.07
CA ALA A 714 -19.01 -4.66 13.63
C ALA A 714 -19.11 -4.69 15.17
N ALA A 715 -18.51 -5.70 15.81
CA ALA A 715 -18.63 -5.90 17.25
C ALA A 715 -17.42 -5.36 18.01
N THR A 716 -16.21 -5.69 17.54
CA THR A 716 -14.97 -5.32 18.21
C THR A 716 -13.97 -4.72 17.27
N ASN A 717 -13.28 -3.67 17.68
CA ASN A 717 -12.16 -3.10 16.93
C ASN A 717 -10.85 -3.91 17.17
N THR A 718 -9.69 -3.32 16.86
CA THR A 718 -8.38 -3.96 17.05
C THR A 718 -7.93 -4.07 18.52
N THR A 719 -8.70 -3.57 19.49
CA THR A 719 -8.43 -3.68 20.93
C THR A 719 -9.42 -4.56 21.66
N GLY A 720 -10.64 -4.73 21.13
CA GLY A 720 -11.64 -5.65 21.66
C GLY A 720 -11.22 -7.12 21.50
N THR A 721 -11.86 -8.04 22.22
CA THR A 721 -11.57 -9.48 22.15
C THR A 721 -12.83 -10.26 21.77
N PRO A 722 -12.79 -11.09 20.71
CA PRO A 722 -11.69 -11.23 19.73
C PRO A 722 -11.47 -9.94 18.91
N HIS A 723 -10.28 -9.75 18.31
CA HIS A 723 -9.95 -8.52 17.58
C HIS A 723 -10.63 -8.45 16.21
N SER A 724 -11.27 -7.33 15.87
CA SER A 724 -11.92 -7.14 14.57
C SER A 724 -12.94 -8.24 14.23
N ALA A 725 -13.96 -8.38 15.08
CA ALA A 725 -15.07 -9.31 14.89
C ALA A 725 -16.40 -8.58 14.68
N PHE A 726 -17.42 -9.36 14.30
CA PHE A 726 -18.79 -8.95 14.02
C PHE A 726 -19.76 -9.71 14.93
N ALA A 727 -20.96 -9.17 15.10
CA ALA A 727 -22.03 -9.80 15.86
C ALA A 727 -23.32 -9.85 15.04
N LEU A 728 -24.03 -10.98 15.14
CA LEU A 728 -25.35 -11.20 14.54
C LEU A 728 -26.40 -11.25 15.65
N TYR A 729 -27.47 -10.50 15.43
CA TYR A 729 -28.63 -10.43 16.29
C TYR A 729 -29.91 -10.74 15.50
N LYS A 730 -30.92 -11.23 16.21
CA LYS A 730 -32.28 -11.43 15.70
C LYS A 730 -33.20 -10.44 16.39
N PHE A 731 -33.95 -9.65 15.61
CA PHE A 731 -35.06 -8.88 16.14
C PHE A 731 -36.26 -9.78 16.41
N LYS A 732 -37.07 -9.42 17.40
CA LYS A 732 -38.28 -10.16 17.75
C LYS A 732 -39.30 -10.17 16.61
N ASP A 733 -39.49 -9.02 15.96
CA ASP A 733 -40.47 -8.80 14.89
C ASP A 733 -40.10 -7.58 14.03
N ALA A 734 -41.01 -7.19 13.13
CA ALA A 734 -40.83 -6.10 12.17
C ALA A 734 -40.69 -4.70 12.81
N SER A 735 -40.98 -4.55 14.12
CA SER A 735 -40.70 -3.29 14.84
C SER A 735 -39.21 -3.03 15.00
N LYS A 736 -38.37 -4.07 14.88
CA LYS A 736 -36.90 -4.01 14.97
C LYS A 736 -36.38 -3.31 16.25
N SER A 737 -37.12 -3.44 17.35
CA SER A 737 -36.68 -2.87 18.62
C SER A 737 -35.50 -3.64 19.22
N PHE A 738 -34.53 -2.89 19.76
CA PHE A 738 -33.35 -3.41 20.43
C PHE A 738 -33.72 -4.01 21.79
N ALA A 739 -34.78 -3.52 22.43
CA ALA A 739 -35.25 -3.96 23.74
C ALA A 739 -35.66 -5.44 23.80
N ASP A 740 -36.04 -6.02 22.66
CA ASP A 740 -36.45 -7.41 22.53
C ASP A 740 -35.51 -8.22 21.62
N MET A 741 -34.34 -7.66 21.29
CA MET A 741 -33.40 -8.28 20.37
C MET A 741 -32.64 -9.44 21.03
N THR A 742 -32.49 -10.54 20.31
CA THR A 742 -31.80 -11.75 20.78
C THR A 742 -30.41 -11.84 20.16
N PRO A 743 -29.32 -11.88 20.96
CA PRO A 743 -27.99 -12.12 20.42
C PRO A 743 -27.89 -13.55 19.86
N MET A 744 -27.35 -13.66 18.66
CA MET A 744 -27.06 -14.95 18.04
C MET A 744 -25.58 -15.26 18.19
N TRP A 745 -24.72 -14.90 17.26
CA TRP A 745 -23.29 -15.27 17.30
C TRP A 745 -22.40 -14.03 17.18
N PHE A 746 -21.14 -14.17 17.59
CA PHE A 746 -20.06 -13.31 17.13
C PHE A 746 -19.08 -14.10 16.26
N PHE A 747 -18.52 -13.46 15.24
CA PHE A 747 -17.68 -14.12 14.24
C PHE A 747 -16.78 -13.11 13.51
N PRO A 748 -15.57 -13.50 13.06
CA PRO A 748 -14.91 -14.79 13.28
C PRO A 748 -14.59 -15.03 14.76
N ASN A 749 -14.57 -16.29 15.22
CA ASN A 749 -14.38 -16.59 16.64
C ASN A 749 -13.01 -16.12 17.17
N GLU A 750 -11.97 -16.21 16.36
CA GLU A 750 -10.62 -15.71 16.67
C GLU A 750 -10.40 -14.25 16.27
N GLY A 751 -11.37 -13.64 15.60
CA GLY A 751 -11.26 -12.31 15.02
C GLY A 751 -10.50 -12.26 13.69
N MET A 752 -10.53 -11.11 13.01
CA MET A 752 -9.79 -10.90 11.75
C MET A 752 -8.34 -10.45 11.97
N GLY A 753 -8.03 -9.79 13.08
CA GLY A 753 -6.68 -9.32 13.39
C GLY A 753 -6.65 -8.05 14.23
N GLU A 754 -5.44 -7.66 14.65
CA GLU A 754 -5.19 -6.53 15.56
C GLU A 754 -4.42 -5.37 14.90
N THR A 755 -4.32 -5.36 13.56
CA THR A 755 -3.59 -4.34 12.81
C THR A 755 -4.33 -3.01 12.90
N SER A 756 -3.83 -2.12 13.76
CA SER A 756 -4.42 -0.79 13.95
C SER A 756 -4.38 0.05 12.67
N ASN A 757 -5.48 0.76 12.40
CA ASN A 757 -5.59 1.71 11.30
C ASN A 757 -6.43 2.92 11.74
N GLU A 758 -6.22 4.07 11.11
CA GLU A 758 -6.84 5.34 11.51
C GLU A 758 -8.24 5.56 10.96
N TYR A 759 -8.62 4.81 9.91
CA TYR A 759 -9.87 4.96 9.19
C TYR A 759 -10.93 3.92 9.59
N ARG A 760 -10.59 2.98 10.49
CA ARG A 760 -11.45 2.06 11.26
C ARG A 760 -12.63 1.39 10.54
N THR A 761 -12.53 1.20 9.22
CA THR A 761 -13.59 0.59 8.40
C THR A 761 -13.86 -0.86 8.82
N ALA A 762 -15.12 -1.16 9.13
CA ALA A 762 -15.60 -2.53 9.38
C ALA A 762 -17.01 -2.75 8.82
N VAL A 763 -17.09 -3.09 7.53
CA VAL A 763 -18.36 -3.08 6.80
C VAL A 763 -18.86 -4.51 6.59
N PRO A 764 -20.05 -4.86 7.14
CA PRO A 764 -20.79 -6.03 6.71
C PRO A 764 -21.68 -5.71 5.51
N SER A 765 -21.96 -6.70 4.68
CA SER A 765 -22.99 -6.65 3.63
C SER A 765 -23.65 -8.02 3.49
N VAL A 766 -24.91 -8.08 3.06
CA VAL A 766 -25.68 -9.32 3.05
C VAL A 766 -26.48 -9.45 1.76
N GLU A 767 -26.41 -10.63 1.15
CA GLU A 767 -27.33 -11.04 0.07
C GLU A 767 -28.20 -12.19 0.53
N VAL A 768 -29.51 -12.06 0.36
CA VAL A 768 -30.48 -13.08 0.78
C VAL A 768 -31.06 -13.77 -0.44
N LYS A 769 -31.07 -15.10 -0.41
CA LYS A 769 -31.76 -15.96 -1.38
C LYS A 769 -32.54 -17.03 -0.63
N ASP A 770 -33.86 -17.01 -0.78
CA ASP A 770 -34.79 -17.87 -0.05
C ASP A 770 -34.60 -17.75 1.48
N ASN A 771 -34.20 -18.85 2.13
CA ASN A 771 -33.95 -18.90 3.57
C ASN A 771 -32.46 -18.86 3.92
N VAL A 772 -31.61 -18.46 2.96
CA VAL A 772 -30.16 -18.42 3.12
C VAL A 772 -29.66 -17.01 2.85
N ALA A 773 -28.92 -16.46 3.79
CA ALA A 773 -28.18 -15.22 3.63
C ALA A 773 -26.68 -15.51 3.49
N THR A 774 -26.03 -14.93 2.49
CA THR A 774 -24.57 -14.86 2.47
C THR A 774 -24.15 -13.53 3.08
N ILE A 775 -23.39 -13.60 4.16
CA ILE A 775 -22.87 -12.45 4.91
C ILE A 775 -21.42 -12.23 4.49
N TYR A 776 -21.14 -11.06 3.96
CA TYR A 776 -19.83 -10.62 3.53
C TYR A 776 -19.27 -9.62 4.52
N LEU A 777 -18.01 -9.77 4.88
CA LEU A 777 -17.36 -8.97 5.91
C LEU A 777 -16.09 -8.35 5.34
N TYR A 778 -15.84 -7.09 5.69
CA TYR A 778 -14.55 -6.43 5.46
C TYR A 778 -14.12 -5.67 6.71
N THR A 779 -12.85 -5.79 7.08
CA THR A 779 -12.20 -4.92 8.05
C THR A 779 -10.89 -4.38 7.47
N GLY A 780 -10.77 -3.05 7.44
CA GLY A 780 -9.58 -2.34 6.98
C GLY A 780 -8.30 -2.89 7.62
N GLU A 781 -7.30 -3.16 6.80
CA GLU A 781 -6.01 -3.76 7.17
C GLU A 781 -6.04 -5.15 7.83
N ASN A 782 -7.21 -5.74 8.12
CA ASN A 782 -7.31 -6.96 8.91
C ASN A 782 -7.94 -8.14 8.18
N GLY A 783 -8.82 -7.94 7.21
CA GLY A 783 -9.34 -9.06 6.43
C GLY A 783 -10.67 -8.84 5.75
N TYR A 784 -11.08 -9.86 5.00
CA TYR A 784 -12.43 -9.99 4.46
C TYR A 784 -12.82 -11.47 4.40
N ALA A 785 -14.12 -11.74 4.45
CA ALA A 785 -14.65 -13.10 4.58
C ALA A 785 -16.08 -13.22 4.04
N ALA A 786 -16.52 -14.46 3.80
CA ALA A 786 -17.91 -14.79 3.56
C ALA A 786 -18.41 -15.89 4.50
N TYR A 787 -19.62 -15.72 5.00
CA TYR A 787 -20.35 -16.66 5.86
C TYR A 787 -21.71 -16.97 5.25
N THR A 788 -22.25 -18.14 5.57
CA THR A 788 -23.62 -18.53 5.23
C THR A 788 -24.42 -18.57 6.52
N PHE A 789 -25.48 -17.76 6.57
CA PHE A 789 -26.51 -17.87 7.59
C PHE A 789 -27.74 -18.53 6.99
N THR A 790 -28.24 -19.59 7.62
CA THR A 790 -29.51 -20.21 7.25
C THR A 790 -30.54 -19.89 8.31
N GLY A 791 -31.68 -19.35 7.88
CA GLY A 791 -32.83 -19.08 8.73
C GLY A 791 -34.05 -19.93 8.37
N LYS A 792 -35.18 -19.57 8.97
CA LYS A 792 -36.48 -20.21 8.67
C LYS A 792 -36.89 -19.89 7.23
N LYS A 793 -37.48 -20.88 6.56
CA LYS A 793 -38.21 -20.62 5.31
C LYS A 793 -39.42 -19.76 5.62
N ALA A 794 -39.72 -18.82 4.71
CA ALA A 794 -41.00 -18.12 4.75
C ALA A 794 -42.12 -19.15 4.85
N THR A 795 -43.10 -18.88 5.72
CA THR A 795 -44.27 -19.74 5.77
C THR A 795 -45.00 -19.55 4.45
N ALA A 796 -45.03 -20.57 3.59
CA ALA A 796 -45.82 -20.49 2.38
C ALA A 796 -47.26 -20.15 2.80
N VAL A 797 -47.79 -19.03 2.32
CA VAL A 797 -49.24 -18.83 2.31
C VAL A 797 -49.78 -20.03 1.55
N SER A 798 -50.40 -20.95 2.28
CA SER A 798 -50.99 -22.15 1.71
C SER A 798 -51.93 -21.73 0.59
N ASN A 799 -51.54 -22.04 -0.65
CA ASN A 799 -52.35 -22.14 -1.86
C ASN A 799 -53.68 -21.34 -1.85
N ILE A 800 -53.65 -20.12 -2.40
CA ILE A 800 -54.78 -19.64 -3.22
C ILE A 800 -54.33 -19.65 -4.68
N THR A 801 -53.99 -20.84 -5.17
CA THR A 801 -53.73 -21.11 -6.60
C THR A 801 -54.64 -22.19 -7.15
N ASP A 802 -55.83 -22.36 -6.56
CA ASP A 802 -56.92 -23.12 -7.17
C ASP A 802 -58.24 -22.34 -7.07
N ALA A 803 -58.39 -21.32 -7.91
CA ALA A 803 -59.65 -21.01 -8.61
C ALA A 803 -59.48 -19.79 -9.52
N LYS A 804 -59.82 -20.00 -10.79
CA LYS A 804 -60.16 -18.96 -11.77
C LYS A 804 -61.29 -18.05 -11.24
N ALA A 805 -60.97 -17.02 -10.47
CA ALA A 805 -61.92 -15.98 -10.10
C ALA A 805 -61.53 -14.68 -10.81
N GLU A 806 -62.28 -14.34 -11.86
CA GLU A 806 -62.02 -13.24 -12.81
C GLU A 806 -62.05 -11.81 -12.22
N ASN A 807 -62.04 -11.61 -10.91
CA ASN A 807 -62.21 -10.28 -10.29
C ASN A 807 -61.33 -10.10 -9.04
N VAL A 808 -60.05 -10.48 -9.10
CA VAL A 808 -59.08 -10.24 -8.02
C VAL A 808 -57.93 -9.35 -8.52
N GLU A 809 -57.81 -8.15 -7.95
CA GLU A 809 -56.74 -7.19 -8.26
C GLU A 809 -55.93 -6.88 -7.00
N LYS A 810 -54.61 -6.68 -7.16
CA LYS A 810 -53.72 -6.23 -6.08
C LYS A 810 -53.55 -4.71 -6.21
N ILE A 811 -53.86 -3.97 -5.15
CA ILE A 811 -53.70 -2.51 -5.12
C ILE A 811 -52.74 -2.11 -4.00
N MET A 812 -52.01 -1.00 -4.20
CA MET A 812 -51.19 -0.36 -3.17
C MET A 812 -51.73 1.03 -2.90
N GLU A 813 -52.04 1.32 -1.65
CA GLU A 813 -52.46 2.64 -1.18
C GLU A 813 -51.84 2.90 0.20
N ASN A 814 -51.31 4.11 0.41
CA ASN A 814 -50.69 4.53 1.66
C ASN A 814 -49.64 3.54 2.20
N GLY A 815 -48.83 2.96 1.32
CA GLY A 815 -47.77 2.00 1.68
C GLY A 815 -48.27 0.61 2.10
N GLN A 816 -49.58 0.33 2.00
CA GLN A 816 -50.16 -0.96 2.33
C GLN A 816 -50.71 -1.66 1.08
N VAL A 817 -50.46 -2.96 1.01
CA VAL A 817 -50.99 -3.84 -0.04
C VAL A 817 -52.40 -4.28 0.35
N TYR A 818 -53.35 -4.12 -0.56
CA TYR A 818 -54.69 -4.68 -0.43
C TYR A 818 -55.01 -5.62 -1.58
N ILE A 819 -55.92 -6.54 -1.30
CA ILE A 819 -56.50 -7.43 -2.30
C ILE A 819 -57.94 -6.96 -2.51
N LEU A 820 -58.25 -6.52 -3.74
CA LEU A 820 -59.62 -6.25 -4.16
C LEU A 820 -60.24 -7.53 -4.70
N LYS A 821 -61.40 -7.91 -4.18
CA LYS A 821 -62.17 -9.03 -4.72
C LYS A 821 -63.64 -8.65 -4.87
N ASN A 822 -64.15 -8.63 -6.11
CA ASN A 822 -65.52 -8.20 -6.43
C ASN A 822 -65.88 -6.81 -5.85
N GLY A 823 -64.94 -5.86 -5.89
CA GLY A 823 -65.12 -4.50 -5.34
C GLY A 823 -64.94 -4.39 -3.83
N VAL A 824 -64.76 -5.50 -3.10
CA VAL A 824 -64.57 -5.52 -1.65
C VAL A 824 -63.08 -5.56 -1.31
N ARG A 825 -62.66 -4.75 -0.33
CA ARG A 825 -61.25 -4.59 0.07
C ARG A 825 -60.88 -5.55 1.20
N TYR A 826 -59.76 -6.26 1.03
CA TYR A 826 -59.16 -7.14 2.03
C TYR A 826 -57.71 -6.71 2.30
N ASN A 827 -57.27 -6.79 3.55
CA ASN A 827 -55.85 -6.61 3.90
C ASN A 827 -55.04 -7.87 3.52
N VAL A 828 -53.70 -7.79 3.59
CA VAL A 828 -52.81 -8.94 3.30
C VAL A 828 -53.03 -10.16 4.21
N LEU A 829 -53.74 -10.01 5.32
CA LEU A 829 -54.13 -11.07 6.23
C LEU A 829 -55.52 -11.67 5.90
N GLY A 830 -56.15 -11.24 4.81
CA GLY A 830 -57.46 -11.73 4.36
C GLY A 830 -58.66 -11.18 5.12
N VAL A 831 -58.46 -10.17 5.98
CA VAL A 831 -59.52 -9.52 6.74
C VAL A 831 -60.17 -8.44 5.88
N GLN A 832 -61.49 -8.48 5.78
CA GLN A 832 -62.26 -7.44 5.08
C GLN A 832 -62.11 -6.11 5.80
N VAL A 833 -61.64 -5.09 5.10
CA VAL A 833 -61.35 -3.76 5.66
C VAL A 833 -62.40 -2.73 5.25
N GLU A 834 -63.03 -2.89 4.08
CA GLU A 834 -64.08 -2.01 3.57
C GLU A 834 -64.88 -2.70 2.45
N LYS A 835 -66.09 -2.21 2.14
CA LYS A 835 -67.01 -2.83 1.17
C LYS A 835 -67.09 -2.06 -0.14
#